data_AF-A0A917UK49-F1
#
_entry.id   AF-A0A917UK49-F1
#
_cell.length_a   1.000
_cell.length_b   1.000
_cell.length_c   1.000
_cell.angle_alpha   90.00
_cell.angle_beta   90.00
_cell.angle_gamma   90.00
#
_symmetry.space_group_name_H-M   'P 1'
#
loop_
_entity.id
_entity.type
_entity.pdbx_description
1 polymer ?
#
loop_
_entity_poly.entity_id
_entity_poly.type
_entity_poly.pdbx_seq_one_letter_code
_entity_poly.pdbx_strand_id
1 'polypeptide(L)'
;MRTFVHTSHPVRVVFGSGTVGRLAEEVRRLGGERVLLLSGSGLGEAAARVRDTLGDLVVAEFRGAVMHTPVEVTEQAVAMLREAGADCLVSVGGGSTTGLSKAIALRTDLPQVVVPTTYAGSEVTPVLGETRDGRKVTQSSAAILPETVVYDVDLTLSLPLPMSVTSGVNAMAHAVEALYSADANPATDRQALDAMARIARALPRLAADPADREARADLLQAAWLAGTCLADVGMALHHKLCHILGGSFDLPHAETHTVILPHVMAYNASAAPDVMRRIARALDVPDAVSGVYDLVASLGGPTSLRELDMPASSLAAAAELAAATPCPNPREVTAEGVRELLTDAWHGRRPEGPATTETVLAQLAEQVVASFAQAPDARLRDLLTGLVRHLHAYVAEQDVTEAEWAHAIDYLTRTGHLSSPTRQEFVLLSDVLGISSAVDVLTNSRTPDTTPSAVLGPFYVEGPPEAAHGSDISADLPGTPLWVDVTVTDTAGEPLKDAVVDVWQADEEGFYDVQLPDQEEPVLRARLRTDAEGRLTFWSILPSHYPIPGDGPVGQLLTAVGRHHYRAPHIHFMISAPGHRRLVTQLFVSDGSHLDSDTVFGVKDPLIVDFTPQTGPAPDGRVLEGEWRLLTHVFRVAPLAD
;
A
#
# COMPACT_ATOMS: atom_id res chain seq x y z
N MET A 1 0.50 -28.11 -11.29
CA MET A 1 -0.21 -28.02 -9.99
C MET A 1 0.42 -29.04 -9.05
N ARG A 2 0.76 -28.65 -7.81
CA ARG A 2 1.16 -29.60 -6.77
C ARG A 2 -0.09 -30.30 -6.23
N THR A 3 0.00 -31.61 -5.96
CA THR A 3 -1.05 -32.36 -5.25
C THR A 3 -1.00 -31.98 -3.77
N PHE A 4 -2.15 -31.71 -3.15
CA PHE A 4 -2.24 -31.34 -1.73
C PHE A 4 -3.50 -31.92 -1.10
N VAL A 5 -3.50 -32.04 0.23
CA VAL A 5 -4.67 -32.34 1.07
C VAL A 5 -4.90 -31.13 1.97
N HIS A 6 -6.14 -30.69 2.08
CA HIS A 6 -6.53 -29.63 3.02
C HIS A 6 -7.67 -30.16 3.88
N THR A 7 -7.51 -30.02 5.20
CA THR A 7 -8.54 -30.34 6.19
C THR A 7 -8.85 -29.07 6.96
N SER A 8 -10.12 -28.67 7.00
CA SER A 8 -10.55 -27.50 7.78
C SER A 8 -11.07 -27.93 9.14
N HIS A 9 -10.67 -27.22 10.18
CA HIS A 9 -11.08 -27.48 11.56
C HIS A 9 -12.35 -26.70 11.94
N PRO A 10 -13.31 -27.29 12.68
CA PRO A 10 -14.56 -26.63 13.04
C PRO A 10 -14.35 -25.68 14.23
N VAL A 11 -13.98 -24.42 13.95
CA VAL A 11 -13.86 -23.36 14.96
C VAL A 11 -14.77 -22.18 14.63
N ARG A 12 -15.48 -21.65 15.63
CA ARG A 12 -16.24 -20.41 15.50
C ARG A 12 -15.42 -19.22 15.98
N VAL A 13 -15.28 -18.20 15.14
CA VAL A 13 -14.54 -16.97 15.46
C VAL A 13 -15.49 -15.78 15.56
N VAL A 14 -15.42 -15.06 16.68
CA VAL A 14 -16.06 -13.76 16.89
C VAL A 14 -14.96 -12.72 17.02
N PHE A 15 -14.90 -11.75 16.11
CA PHE A 15 -13.79 -10.79 16.02
C PHE A 15 -14.28 -9.35 16.01
N GLY A 16 -13.61 -8.46 16.73
CA GLY A 16 -13.88 -7.02 16.71
C GLY A 16 -13.47 -6.32 18.01
N SER A 17 -13.88 -5.07 18.18
CA SER A 17 -13.77 -4.33 19.44
C SER A 17 -15.06 -4.47 20.24
N GLY A 18 -14.95 -4.72 21.55
CA GLY A 18 -16.10 -4.89 22.44
C GLY A 18 -16.83 -6.24 22.30
N THR A 19 -16.26 -7.19 21.56
CA THR A 19 -16.83 -8.53 21.34
C THR A 19 -16.90 -9.38 22.60
N VAL A 20 -16.14 -9.05 23.66
CA VAL A 20 -16.32 -9.62 25.01
C VAL A 20 -17.77 -9.54 25.46
N GLY A 21 -18.52 -8.50 25.07
CA GLY A 21 -19.95 -8.34 25.36
C GLY A 21 -20.82 -9.51 24.89
N ARG A 22 -20.32 -10.38 23.99
CA ARG A 22 -21.02 -11.55 23.45
C ARG A 22 -20.67 -12.86 24.16
N LEU A 23 -19.82 -12.86 25.18
CA LEU A 23 -19.38 -14.11 25.82
C LEU A 23 -20.53 -14.94 26.39
N ALA A 24 -21.51 -14.30 27.04
CA ALA A 24 -22.66 -15.00 27.58
C ALA A 24 -23.59 -15.57 26.48
N GLU A 25 -23.61 -14.97 25.28
CA GLU A 25 -24.29 -15.53 24.11
C GLU A 25 -23.58 -16.80 23.64
N GLU A 26 -22.25 -16.75 23.51
CA GLU A 26 -21.46 -17.87 23.01
C GLU A 26 -21.42 -19.06 23.99
N VAL A 27 -21.36 -18.82 25.30
CA VAL A 27 -21.49 -19.87 26.32
C VAL A 27 -22.84 -20.59 26.21
N ARG A 28 -23.95 -19.83 26.14
CA ARG A 28 -25.30 -20.41 26.00
C ARG A 28 -25.49 -21.13 24.67
N ARG A 29 -24.87 -20.65 23.60
CA ARG A 29 -24.89 -21.31 22.27
C ARG A 29 -24.27 -22.71 22.33
N LEU A 30 -23.27 -22.92 23.18
CA LEU A 30 -22.66 -24.22 23.44
C LEU A 30 -23.42 -25.05 24.48
N GLY A 31 -24.55 -24.55 25.01
CA GLY A 31 -25.35 -25.21 26.04
C GLY A 31 -24.79 -25.07 27.46
N GLY A 32 -23.80 -24.20 27.68
CA GLY A 32 -23.23 -23.95 29.00
C GLY A 32 -24.12 -23.05 29.87
N GLU A 33 -24.22 -23.38 31.14
CA GLU A 33 -24.94 -22.60 32.15
C GLU A 33 -24.05 -22.25 33.36
N ARG A 34 -22.95 -22.99 33.55
CA ARG A 34 -22.07 -22.91 34.73
C ARG A 34 -20.62 -22.88 34.27
N VAL A 35 -20.05 -21.68 34.23
CA VAL A 35 -18.69 -21.43 33.73
C VAL A 35 -17.64 -21.56 34.82
N LEU A 36 -16.58 -22.30 34.50
CA LEU A 36 -15.28 -22.12 35.15
C LEU A 36 -14.48 -21.08 34.35
N LEU A 37 -14.21 -19.93 34.98
CA LEU A 37 -13.39 -18.87 34.40
C LEU A 37 -11.91 -19.12 34.70
N LEU A 38 -11.10 -19.21 33.65
CA LEU A 38 -9.65 -19.38 33.72
C LEU A 38 -8.97 -18.07 33.33
N SER A 39 -8.04 -17.57 34.15
CA SER A 39 -7.30 -16.35 33.84
C SER A 39 -5.81 -16.46 34.20
N GLY A 40 -4.95 -15.81 33.42
CA GLY A 40 -3.53 -15.67 33.75
C GLY A 40 -3.26 -14.70 34.92
N SER A 41 -2.15 -14.91 35.63
CA SER A 41 -1.67 -13.98 36.66
C SER A 41 -1.19 -12.67 36.01
N GLY A 42 -1.89 -11.56 36.27
CA GLY A 42 -1.53 -10.23 35.73
C GLY A 42 -2.57 -9.60 34.79
N LEU A 43 -3.70 -10.27 34.52
CA LEU A 43 -4.77 -9.76 33.64
C LEU A 43 -5.91 -9.07 34.40
N GLY A 44 -5.62 -8.38 35.51
CA GLY A 44 -6.63 -7.92 36.48
C GLY A 44 -7.87 -7.25 35.85
N GLU A 45 -7.67 -6.26 34.98
CA GLU A 45 -8.79 -5.55 34.33
C GLU A 45 -9.49 -6.38 33.24
N ALA A 46 -8.73 -7.09 32.41
CA ALA A 46 -9.30 -7.93 31.35
C ALA A 46 -10.13 -9.09 31.93
N ALA A 47 -9.61 -9.76 32.95
CA ALA A 47 -10.29 -10.83 33.66
C ALA A 47 -11.53 -10.31 34.40
N ALA A 48 -11.46 -9.13 35.02
CA ALA A 48 -12.61 -8.48 35.64
C ALA A 48 -13.71 -8.17 34.60
N ARG A 49 -13.36 -7.57 33.45
CA ARG A 49 -14.32 -7.27 32.38
C ARG A 49 -15.01 -8.54 31.86
N VAL A 50 -14.27 -9.63 31.69
CA VAL A 50 -14.83 -10.94 31.30
C VAL A 50 -15.74 -11.51 32.40
N ARG A 51 -15.31 -11.46 33.66
CA ARG A 51 -16.09 -11.92 34.82
C ARG A 51 -17.42 -11.17 34.94
N ASP A 52 -17.38 -9.85 34.79
CA ASP A 52 -18.55 -8.98 34.88
C ASP A 52 -19.52 -9.25 33.73
N THR A 53 -19.00 -9.45 32.53
CA THR A 53 -19.83 -9.75 31.34
C THR A 53 -20.53 -11.10 31.44
N LEU A 54 -19.86 -12.10 32.02
CA LEU A 54 -20.46 -13.42 32.25
C LEU A 54 -21.45 -13.43 33.43
N GLY A 55 -21.30 -12.52 34.39
CA GLY A 55 -22.23 -12.36 35.51
C GLY A 55 -22.50 -13.67 36.26
N ASP A 56 -23.75 -14.03 36.45
CA ASP A 56 -24.14 -15.20 37.24
C ASP A 56 -23.73 -16.55 36.62
N LEU A 57 -23.26 -16.58 35.37
CA LEU A 57 -22.78 -17.81 34.74
C LEU A 57 -21.49 -18.33 35.39
N VAL A 58 -20.64 -17.47 35.96
CA VAL A 58 -19.36 -17.93 36.53
C VAL A 58 -19.58 -18.50 37.93
N VAL A 59 -19.41 -19.81 38.05
CA VAL A 59 -19.58 -20.55 39.31
C VAL A 59 -18.26 -20.76 40.06
N ALA A 60 -17.12 -20.66 39.36
CA ALA A 60 -15.78 -20.71 39.93
C ALA A 60 -14.77 -19.95 39.06
N GLU A 61 -13.69 -19.48 39.67
CA GLU A 61 -12.61 -18.78 38.98
C GLU A 61 -11.26 -19.36 39.41
N PHE A 62 -10.43 -19.73 38.42
CA PHE A 62 -9.09 -20.26 38.63
C PHE A 62 -8.04 -19.31 38.03
N ARG A 63 -7.23 -18.70 38.89
CA ARG A 63 -6.19 -17.71 38.52
C ARG A 63 -4.76 -18.27 38.43
N GLY A 64 -4.63 -19.59 38.42
CA GLY A 64 -3.35 -20.30 38.57
C GLY A 64 -2.72 -20.78 37.27
N ALA A 65 -3.07 -20.23 36.10
CA ALA A 65 -2.45 -20.66 34.85
C ALA A 65 -0.95 -20.31 34.83
N VAL A 66 -0.10 -21.31 34.60
CA VAL A 66 1.36 -21.16 34.58
C VAL A 66 1.95 -21.67 33.27
N MET A 67 3.18 -21.25 32.97
CA MET A 67 3.88 -21.64 31.76
C MET A 67 4.04 -23.17 31.66
N HIS A 68 3.95 -23.70 30.44
CA HIS A 68 4.06 -25.12 30.12
C HIS A 68 2.99 -26.06 30.70
N THR A 69 1.91 -25.54 31.29
CA THR A 69 0.75 -26.33 31.75
C THR A 69 1.15 -27.60 32.54
N PRO A 70 1.73 -27.46 33.75
CA PRO A 70 2.04 -28.60 34.60
C PRO A 70 0.77 -29.40 34.91
N VAL A 71 0.91 -30.73 34.90
CA VAL A 71 -0.23 -31.63 35.16
C VAL A 71 -0.83 -31.37 36.54
N GLU A 72 -0.01 -31.03 37.54
CA GLU A 72 -0.46 -30.76 38.91
C GLU A 72 -1.40 -29.56 38.99
N VAL A 73 -1.14 -28.51 38.21
CA VAL A 73 -2.00 -27.32 38.12
C VAL A 73 -3.31 -27.66 37.41
N THR A 74 -3.24 -28.51 36.39
CA THR A 74 -4.43 -28.98 35.67
C THR A 74 -5.35 -29.78 36.60
N GLU A 75 -4.80 -30.72 37.39
CA GLU A 75 -5.59 -31.52 38.33
C GLU A 75 -6.25 -30.67 39.42
N GLN A 76 -5.60 -29.60 39.89
CA GLN A 76 -6.21 -28.64 40.81
C GLN A 76 -7.41 -27.92 40.18
N ALA A 77 -7.26 -27.46 38.93
CA ALA A 77 -8.35 -26.81 38.21
C ALA A 77 -9.51 -27.77 37.92
N VAL A 78 -9.23 -29.03 37.59
CA VAL A 78 -10.25 -30.09 37.39
C VAL A 78 -10.99 -30.41 38.69
N ALA A 79 -10.29 -30.43 39.84
CA ALA A 79 -10.94 -30.64 41.14
C ALA A 79 -11.93 -29.51 41.45
N MET A 80 -11.51 -28.25 41.25
CA MET A 80 -12.38 -27.07 41.41
C MET A 80 -13.56 -27.09 40.44
N LEU A 81 -13.32 -27.47 39.18
CA LEU A 81 -14.36 -27.62 38.17
C LEU A 81 -15.47 -28.57 38.65
N ARG A 82 -15.07 -29.74 39.16
CA ARG A 82 -16.00 -30.77 39.63
C ARG A 82 -16.75 -30.35 40.89
N GLU A 83 -16.08 -29.70 41.84
CA GLU A 83 -16.70 -29.19 43.06
C GLU A 83 -17.74 -28.10 42.75
N ALA A 84 -17.42 -27.19 41.83
CA ALA A 84 -18.32 -26.14 41.40
C ALA A 84 -19.41 -26.62 40.43
N GLY A 85 -19.28 -27.83 39.87
CA GLY A 85 -20.18 -28.37 38.86
C GLY A 85 -20.25 -27.49 37.61
N ALA A 86 -19.11 -27.01 37.11
CA ALA A 86 -19.06 -26.24 35.87
C ALA A 86 -19.21 -27.16 34.64
N ASP A 87 -19.89 -26.65 33.62
CA ASP A 87 -20.23 -27.34 32.36
C ASP A 87 -19.65 -26.63 31.12
N CYS A 88 -18.94 -25.52 31.30
CA CYS A 88 -18.29 -24.79 30.24
C CYS A 88 -17.01 -24.09 30.74
N LEU A 89 -16.00 -24.03 29.88
CA LEU A 89 -14.72 -23.38 30.14
C LEU A 89 -14.69 -22.03 29.42
N VAL A 90 -14.41 -20.95 30.16
CA VAL A 90 -14.05 -19.67 29.55
C VAL A 90 -12.64 -19.31 29.96
N SER A 91 -11.74 -19.11 29.00
CA SER A 91 -10.35 -18.75 29.28
C SER A 91 -9.99 -17.38 28.74
N VAL A 92 -9.45 -16.49 29.57
CA VAL A 92 -8.96 -15.16 29.16
C VAL A 92 -7.46 -15.05 29.43
N GLY A 93 -6.68 -14.88 28.37
CA GLY A 93 -5.24 -14.67 28.48
C GLY A 93 -4.43 -15.12 27.27
N GLY A 94 -3.15 -15.36 27.50
CA GLY A 94 -2.23 -15.85 26.47
C GLY A 94 -2.20 -17.38 26.37
N GLY A 95 -1.21 -17.90 25.65
CA GLY A 95 -1.07 -19.32 25.34
C GLY A 95 -1.06 -20.27 26.55
N SER A 96 -0.56 -19.84 27.72
CA SER A 96 -0.58 -20.65 28.95
C SER A 96 -1.99 -20.85 29.51
N THR A 97 -2.85 -19.82 29.46
CA THR A 97 -4.24 -19.91 29.92
C THR A 97 -5.06 -20.77 28.96
N THR A 98 -4.87 -20.59 27.65
CA THR A 98 -5.46 -21.46 26.62
C THR A 98 -4.99 -22.90 26.79
N GLY A 99 -3.71 -23.12 27.09
CA GLY A 99 -3.15 -24.45 27.36
C GLY A 99 -3.81 -25.15 28.56
N LEU A 100 -4.07 -24.42 29.64
CA LEU A 100 -4.82 -24.96 30.78
C LEU A 100 -6.26 -25.33 30.41
N SER A 101 -6.96 -24.46 29.67
CA SER A 101 -8.32 -24.74 29.16
C SER A 101 -8.35 -26.04 28.38
N LYS A 102 -7.41 -26.18 27.42
CA LYS A 102 -7.24 -27.37 26.60
C LYS A 102 -6.98 -28.63 27.42
N ALA A 103 -6.13 -28.54 28.45
CA ALA A 103 -5.81 -29.67 29.31
C ALA A 103 -7.01 -30.14 30.15
N ILE A 104 -7.88 -29.21 30.56
CA ILE A 104 -9.13 -29.53 31.25
C ILE A 104 -10.15 -30.12 30.26
N ALA A 105 -10.31 -29.51 29.09
CA ALA A 105 -11.22 -29.99 28.04
C ALA A 105 -10.88 -31.43 27.63
N LEU A 106 -9.61 -31.74 27.40
CA LEU A 106 -9.16 -33.11 27.09
C LEU A 106 -9.54 -34.15 28.15
N ARG A 107 -9.63 -33.74 29.43
CA ARG A 107 -9.97 -34.62 30.56
C ARG A 107 -11.47 -34.70 30.86
N THR A 108 -12.26 -33.75 30.36
CA THR A 108 -13.65 -33.54 30.79
C THR A 108 -14.66 -33.50 29.64
N ASP A 109 -14.20 -33.35 28.40
CA ASP A 109 -15.01 -33.17 27.19
C ASP A 109 -15.95 -31.94 27.26
N LEU A 110 -15.57 -30.94 28.05
CA LEU A 110 -16.35 -29.70 28.20
C LEU A 110 -16.00 -28.67 27.12
N PRO A 111 -17.01 -27.92 26.63
CA PRO A 111 -16.82 -26.90 25.61
C PRO A 111 -16.02 -25.70 26.12
N GLN A 112 -15.25 -25.12 25.20
CA GLN A 112 -14.31 -24.02 25.44
C GLN A 112 -14.72 -22.75 24.68
N VAL A 113 -14.74 -21.63 25.40
CA VAL A 113 -14.77 -20.28 24.83
C VAL A 113 -13.48 -19.56 25.20
N VAL A 114 -12.62 -19.31 24.21
CA VAL A 114 -11.28 -18.73 24.44
C VAL A 114 -11.25 -17.25 24.06
N VAL A 115 -10.72 -16.42 24.95
CA VAL A 115 -10.54 -14.97 24.80
C VAL A 115 -9.04 -14.66 24.82
N PRO A 116 -8.36 -14.73 23.66
CA PRO A 116 -6.91 -14.53 23.60
C PRO A 116 -6.55 -13.06 23.80
N THR A 117 -5.49 -12.81 24.57
CA THR A 117 -4.94 -11.46 24.83
C THR A 117 -3.49 -11.31 24.37
N THR A 118 -2.96 -12.32 23.66
CA THR A 118 -1.63 -12.33 23.04
C THR A 118 -1.73 -12.88 21.62
N TYR A 119 -0.62 -12.92 20.90
CA TYR A 119 -0.57 -13.36 19.50
C TYR A 119 -0.06 -14.79 19.36
N ALA A 120 -0.39 -15.68 20.32
CA ALA A 120 0.19 -17.03 20.35
C ALA A 120 -0.49 -18.02 19.41
N GLY A 121 -1.75 -17.77 19.01
CA GLY A 121 -2.49 -18.62 18.06
C GLY A 121 -2.90 -20.00 18.59
N SER A 122 -2.65 -20.31 19.86
CA SER A 122 -3.00 -21.61 20.47
C SER A 122 -4.51 -21.87 20.40
N GLU A 123 -5.33 -20.84 20.52
CA GLU A 123 -6.79 -20.84 20.54
C GLU A 123 -7.46 -21.48 19.32
N VAL A 124 -6.74 -21.66 18.21
CA VAL A 124 -7.27 -22.29 17.00
C VAL A 124 -6.52 -23.57 16.61
N THR A 125 -5.70 -24.12 17.51
CA THR A 125 -4.93 -25.34 17.26
C THR A 125 -5.45 -26.53 18.07
N PRO A 126 -5.42 -27.75 17.50
CA PRO A 126 -5.74 -29.00 18.22
C PRO A 126 -4.57 -29.50 19.08
N VAL A 127 -3.53 -28.68 19.32
CA VAL A 127 -2.29 -29.08 19.98
C VAL A 127 -2.28 -28.64 21.44
N LEU A 128 -1.83 -29.55 22.31
CA LEU A 128 -1.61 -29.29 23.74
C LEU A 128 -0.21 -29.77 24.13
N GLY A 129 0.53 -28.90 24.82
CA GLY A 129 1.78 -29.26 25.50
C GLY A 129 1.58 -29.23 27.02
N GLU A 130 1.93 -30.31 27.70
CA GLU A 130 1.84 -30.45 29.16
C GLU A 130 3.19 -30.88 29.73
N THR A 131 3.54 -30.37 30.91
CA THR A 131 4.73 -30.82 31.64
C THR A 131 4.35 -31.87 32.68
N ARG A 132 4.98 -33.04 32.60
CA ARG A 132 4.85 -34.14 33.57
C ARG A 132 6.24 -34.58 34.02
N ASP A 133 6.48 -34.64 35.32
CA ASP A 133 7.78 -35.04 35.90
C ASP A 133 8.97 -34.24 35.30
N GLY A 134 8.77 -32.94 35.08
CA GLY A 134 9.78 -32.05 34.48
C GLY A 134 10.01 -32.23 32.97
N ARG A 135 9.20 -33.06 32.29
CA ARG A 135 9.30 -33.28 30.83
C ARG A 135 8.04 -32.80 30.13
N LYS A 136 8.22 -31.95 29.12
CA LYS A 136 7.13 -31.47 28.27
C LYS A 136 6.74 -32.53 27.25
N VAL A 137 5.48 -32.96 27.24
CA VAL A 137 4.88 -33.87 26.27
C VAL A 137 3.86 -33.08 25.44
N THR A 138 3.88 -33.28 24.12
CA THR A 138 2.94 -32.62 23.20
C THR A 138 2.03 -33.67 22.57
N GLN A 139 0.75 -33.36 22.48
CA GLN A 139 -0.26 -34.21 21.85
C GLN A 139 -1.22 -33.38 21.00
N SER A 140 -1.86 -34.01 20.03
CA SER A 140 -2.85 -33.39 19.14
C SER A 140 -4.13 -34.21 19.10
N SER A 141 -5.28 -33.56 19.26
CA SER A 141 -6.60 -34.20 19.24
C SER A 141 -7.68 -33.20 18.88
N ALA A 142 -8.74 -33.65 18.19
CA ALA A 142 -9.91 -32.80 17.93
C ALA A 142 -10.57 -32.31 19.24
N ALA A 143 -10.53 -33.11 20.31
CA ALA A 143 -11.06 -32.74 21.64
C ALA A 143 -10.26 -31.62 22.34
N ILE A 144 -9.09 -31.25 21.82
CA ILE A 144 -8.29 -30.13 22.34
C ILE A 144 -8.74 -28.81 21.71
N LEU A 145 -9.22 -28.84 20.46
CA LEU A 145 -9.53 -27.63 19.71
C LEU A 145 -10.70 -26.87 20.36
N PRO A 146 -10.53 -25.57 20.69
CA PRO A 146 -11.63 -24.77 21.21
C PRO A 146 -12.79 -24.61 20.20
N GLU A 147 -14.03 -24.69 20.69
CA GLU A 147 -15.22 -24.56 19.87
C GLU A 147 -15.48 -23.11 19.46
N THR A 148 -15.18 -22.15 20.34
CA THR A 148 -15.36 -20.71 20.07
C THR A 148 -14.16 -19.89 20.52
N VAL A 149 -13.74 -18.97 19.67
CA VAL A 149 -12.73 -17.95 19.98
C VAL A 149 -13.36 -16.56 19.85
N VAL A 150 -13.22 -15.75 20.89
CA VAL A 150 -13.67 -14.35 20.92
C VAL A 150 -12.45 -13.44 20.98
N TYR A 151 -12.07 -12.93 19.81
CA TYR A 151 -11.02 -11.92 19.67
C TYR A 151 -11.62 -10.54 19.94
N ASP A 152 -11.28 -9.96 21.09
CA ASP A 152 -11.60 -8.57 21.43
C ASP A 152 -10.35 -7.70 21.39
N VAL A 153 -10.30 -6.81 20.41
CA VAL A 153 -9.18 -5.90 20.19
C VAL A 153 -8.88 -5.06 21.44
N ASP A 154 -9.92 -4.66 22.19
CA ASP A 154 -9.76 -3.81 23.38
C ASP A 154 -8.89 -4.47 24.45
N LEU A 155 -8.92 -5.81 24.55
CA LEU A 155 -8.15 -6.55 25.55
C LEU A 155 -6.66 -6.64 25.24
N THR A 156 -6.24 -6.21 24.05
CA THR A 156 -4.83 -6.18 23.65
C THR A 156 -4.19 -4.80 23.80
N LEU A 157 -4.97 -3.75 24.08
CA LEU A 157 -4.47 -2.36 24.18
C LEU A 157 -3.45 -2.18 25.32
N SER A 158 -3.58 -2.96 26.39
CA SER A 158 -2.65 -2.94 27.53
C SER A 158 -1.46 -3.88 27.36
N LEU A 159 -1.37 -4.65 26.26
CA LEU A 159 -0.26 -5.58 26.04
C LEU A 159 1.03 -4.78 25.78
N PRO A 160 2.09 -4.94 26.60
CA PRO A 160 3.33 -4.18 26.43
C PRO A 160 3.95 -4.37 25.05
N LEU A 161 4.60 -3.32 24.53
CA LEU A 161 5.26 -3.37 23.22
C LEU A 161 6.28 -4.53 23.11
N PRO A 162 7.18 -4.77 24.08
CA PRO A 162 8.14 -5.88 23.98
C PRO A 162 7.46 -7.25 23.81
N MET A 163 6.39 -7.50 24.56
CA MET A 163 5.59 -8.73 24.44
C MET A 163 4.81 -8.78 23.12
N SER A 164 4.35 -7.63 22.62
CA SER A 164 3.67 -7.52 21.34
C SER A 164 4.60 -7.88 20.18
N VAL A 165 5.86 -7.44 20.24
CA VAL A 165 6.90 -7.77 19.25
C VAL A 165 7.20 -9.27 19.28
N THR A 166 7.58 -9.81 20.44
CA THR A 166 8.02 -11.22 20.52
C THR A 166 6.88 -12.20 20.24
N SER A 167 5.67 -11.91 20.74
CA SER A 167 4.49 -12.73 20.43
C SER A 167 4.06 -12.60 18.98
N GLY A 168 4.21 -11.41 18.36
CA GLY A 168 3.87 -11.21 16.94
C GLY A 168 4.84 -11.94 16.02
N VAL A 169 6.13 -11.95 16.36
CA VAL A 169 7.15 -12.70 15.61
C VAL A 169 6.98 -14.21 15.81
N ASN A 170 6.52 -14.66 16.98
CA ASN A 170 6.09 -16.05 17.16
C ASN A 170 4.96 -16.44 16.19
N ALA A 171 3.91 -15.60 16.06
CA ALA A 171 2.88 -15.80 15.06
C ALA A 171 3.46 -15.82 13.63
N MET A 172 4.38 -14.91 13.32
CA MET A 172 5.08 -14.88 12.03
C MET A 172 5.80 -16.21 11.76
N ALA A 173 6.43 -16.81 12.77
CA ALA A 173 7.11 -18.09 12.62
C ALA A 173 6.17 -19.23 12.22
N HIS A 174 4.94 -19.27 12.75
CA HIS A 174 3.92 -20.23 12.31
C HIS A 174 3.61 -20.07 10.81
N ALA A 175 3.44 -18.84 10.36
CA ALA A 175 3.14 -18.53 8.97
C ALA A 175 4.33 -18.84 8.02
N VAL A 176 5.55 -18.50 8.43
CA VAL A 176 6.77 -18.78 7.65
C VAL A 176 6.96 -20.28 7.43
N GLU A 177 6.87 -21.09 8.49
CA GLU A 177 7.06 -22.55 8.37
C GLU A 177 5.97 -23.21 7.53
N ALA A 178 4.74 -22.69 7.59
CA ALA A 178 3.64 -23.24 6.82
C ALA A 178 3.87 -23.20 5.31
N LEU A 179 4.56 -22.16 4.79
CA LEU A 179 4.84 -22.00 3.36
C LEU A 179 5.82 -23.02 2.78
N TYR A 180 6.64 -23.63 3.62
CA TYR A 180 7.59 -24.66 3.21
C TYR A 180 7.37 -26.01 3.90
N SER A 181 6.24 -26.16 4.59
CA SER A 181 5.82 -27.42 5.19
C SER A 181 5.73 -28.52 4.14
N ALA A 182 5.95 -29.77 4.56
CA ALA A 182 5.72 -30.94 3.71
C ALA A 182 4.24 -31.06 3.27
N ASP A 183 3.33 -30.51 4.08
CA ASP A 183 1.88 -30.50 3.83
C ASP A 183 1.39 -29.13 3.30
N ALA A 184 2.31 -28.28 2.82
CA ALA A 184 1.98 -26.95 2.31
C ALA A 184 0.92 -27.01 1.21
N ASN A 185 -0.05 -26.09 1.29
CA ASN A 185 -1.20 -26.06 0.39
C ASN A 185 -1.64 -24.61 0.10
N PRO A 186 -2.28 -24.35 -1.06
CA PRO A 186 -2.61 -22.99 -1.49
C PRO A 186 -3.52 -22.20 -0.53
N ALA A 187 -4.36 -22.88 0.25
CA ALA A 187 -5.27 -22.22 1.19
C ALA A 187 -4.50 -21.69 2.41
N THR A 188 -3.70 -22.55 3.04
CA THR A 188 -2.84 -22.18 4.18
C THR A 188 -1.76 -21.17 3.75
N ASP A 189 -1.21 -21.32 2.55
CA ASP A 189 -0.23 -20.39 1.98
C ASP A 189 -0.72 -18.94 1.92
N ARG A 190 -1.99 -18.75 1.54
CA ARG A 190 -2.58 -17.41 1.43
C ARG A 190 -2.81 -16.78 2.80
N GLN A 191 -3.23 -17.59 3.78
CA GLN A 191 -3.37 -17.15 5.17
C GLN A 191 -2.01 -16.77 5.77
N ALA A 192 -0.96 -17.57 5.51
CA ALA A 192 0.39 -17.29 5.96
C ALA A 192 0.93 -15.96 5.43
N LEU A 193 0.77 -15.70 4.12
CA LEU A 193 1.20 -14.45 3.50
C LEU A 193 0.45 -13.23 4.04
N ASP A 194 -0.87 -13.33 4.25
CA ASP A 194 -1.65 -12.23 4.85
C ASP A 194 -1.25 -11.98 6.31
N ALA A 195 -1.02 -13.04 7.09
CA ALA A 195 -0.55 -12.91 8.47
C ALA A 195 0.80 -12.16 8.54
N MET A 196 1.77 -12.54 7.73
CA MET A 196 3.08 -11.89 7.69
C MET A 196 2.99 -10.41 7.28
N ALA A 197 2.21 -10.09 6.25
CA ALA A 197 2.01 -8.72 5.78
C ALA A 197 1.39 -7.83 6.86
N ARG A 198 0.40 -8.35 7.59
CA ARG A 198 -0.23 -7.65 8.73
C ARG A 198 0.75 -7.41 9.86
N ILE A 199 1.52 -8.42 10.25
CA ILE A 199 2.50 -8.29 11.34
C ILE A 199 3.57 -7.25 10.99
N ALA A 200 4.13 -7.33 9.78
CA ALA A 200 5.16 -6.39 9.30
C ALA A 200 4.68 -4.94 9.29
N ARG A 201 3.41 -4.70 8.90
CA ARG A 201 2.81 -3.36 8.90
C ARG A 201 2.43 -2.88 10.30
N ALA A 202 1.91 -3.75 11.15
CA ALA A 202 1.30 -3.36 12.42
C ALA A 202 2.32 -3.17 13.55
N LEU A 203 3.40 -3.95 13.60
CA LEU A 203 4.39 -3.80 14.68
C LEU A 203 5.09 -2.41 14.68
N PRO A 204 5.54 -1.84 13.55
CA PRO A 204 6.10 -0.48 13.53
C PRO A 204 5.09 0.59 13.94
N ARG A 205 3.80 0.41 13.60
CA ARG A 205 2.73 1.31 14.05
C ARG A 205 2.56 1.27 15.57
N LEU A 206 2.61 0.09 16.18
CA LEU A 206 2.56 -0.02 17.65
C LEU A 206 3.77 0.59 18.36
N ALA A 207 4.94 0.62 17.72
CA ALA A 207 6.10 1.31 18.28
C ALA A 207 5.89 2.84 18.33
N ALA A 208 5.16 3.39 17.36
CA ALA A 208 4.78 4.81 17.33
C ALA A 208 3.60 5.12 18.27
N ASP A 209 2.58 4.25 18.29
CA ASP A 209 1.40 4.37 19.15
C ASP A 209 0.95 2.98 19.65
N PRO A 210 1.31 2.59 20.89
CA PRO A 210 0.90 1.30 21.47
C PRO A 210 -0.62 1.12 21.62
N ALA A 211 -1.40 2.20 21.53
CA ALA A 211 -2.85 2.21 21.61
C ALA A 211 -3.55 2.24 20.23
N ASP A 212 -2.80 2.16 19.14
CA ASP A 212 -3.35 2.10 17.77
C ASP A 212 -4.23 0.85 17.61
N ARG A 213 -5.55 1.06 17.68
CA ARG A 213 -6.57 0.00 17.64
C ARG A 213 -6.54 -0.78 16.32
N GLU A 214 -6.24 -0.13 15.21
CA GLU A 214 -6.17 -0.79 13.91
C GLU A 214 -4.93 -1.69 13.82
N ALA A 215 -3.79 -1.22 14.34
CA ALA A 215 -2.59 -2.06 14.43
C ALA A 215 -2.80 -3.27 15.37
N ARG A 216 -3.50 -3.09 16.49
CA ARG A 216 -3.90 -4.18 17.39
C ARG A 216 -4.84 -5.17 16.70
N ALA A 217 -5.83 -4.68 15.96
CA ALA A 217 -6.73 -5.52 15.18
C ALA A 217 -5.98 -6.33 14.13
N ASP A 218 -5.07 -5.69 13.38
CA ASP A 218 -4.23 -6.35 12.39
C ASP A 218 -3.38 -7.47 13.01
N LEU A 219 -2.76 -7.24 14.17
CA LEU A 219 -1.94 -8.27 14.85
C LEU A 219 -2.79 -9.42 15.38
N LEU A 220 -3.98 -9.14 15.91
CA LEU A 220 -4.86 -10.16 16.44
C LEU A 220 -5.45 -11.03 15.31
N GLN A 221 -5.79 -10.42 14.18
CA GLN A 221 -6.19 -11.14 12.98
C GLN A 221 -5.01 -11.94 12.41
N ALA A 222 -3.80 -11.39 12.39
CA ALA A 222 -2.62 -12.12 11.96
C ALA A 222 -2.31 -13.32 12.87
N ALA A 223 -2.47 -13.17 14.19
CA ALA A 223 -2.31 -14.27 15.14
C ALA A 223 -3.31 -15.40 14.89
N TRP A 224 -4.57 -15.06 14.58
CA TRP A 224 -5.58 -16.04 14.19
C TRP A 224 -5.19 -16.81 12.92
N LEU A 225 -4.79 -16.08 11.86
CA LEU A 225 -4.38 -16.69 10.60
C LEU A 225 -3.14 -17.57 10.78
N ALA A 226 -2.13 -17.07 11.50
CA ALA A 226 -0.92 -17.81 11.84
C ALA A 226 -1.21 -19.06 12.69
N GLY A 227 -2.09 -18.95 13.68
CA GLY A 227 -2.54 -20.09 14.48
C GLY A 227 -3.28 -21.13 13.64
N THR A 228 -4.06 -20.70 12.64
CA THR A 228 -4.72 -21.59 11.69
C THR A 228 -3.68 -22.29 10.80
N CYS A 229 -2.63 -21.59 10.36
CA CYS A 229 -1.50 -22.22 9.69
C CYS A 229 -0.83 -23.30 10.56
N LEU A 230 -0.61 -23.02 11.85
CA LEU A 230 -0.08 -24.00 12.80
C LEU A 230 -1.00 -25.23 12.98
N ALA A 231 -2.32 -25.05 12.86
CA ALA A 231 -3.29 -26.13 12.98
C ALA A 231 -3.39 -27.01 11.72
N ASP A 232 -3.15 -26.42 10.55
CA ASP A 232 -3.40 -27.06 9.25
C ASP A 232 -2.22 -27.90 8.75
N VAL A 233 -0.98 -27.50 9.04
CA VAL A 233 0.22 -28.13 8.46
C VAL A 233 1.28 -28.43 9.51
N GLY A 234 2.12 -29.43 9.24
CA GLY A 234 3.26 -29.76 10.11
C GLY A 234 4.30 -28.64 10.15
N MET A 235 4.81 -28.34 11.34
CA MET A 235 5.96 -27.45 11.53
C MET A 235 7.29 -28.17 11.24
N ALA A 236 8.37 -27.41 11.08
CA ALA A 236 9.66 -27.93 10.66
C ALA A 236 10.79 -27.54 11.64
N LEU A 237 11.95 -27.12 11.13
CA LEU A 237 13.14 -26.89 11.94
C LEU A 237 12.94 -25.80 12.99
N HIS A 238 12.22 -24.72 12.70
CA HIS A 238 12.09 -23.58 13.62
C HIS A 238 11.41 -23.99 14.92
N HIS A 239 10.20 -24.53 14.85
CA HIS A 239 9.45 -24.91 16.06
C HIS A 239 10.16 -25.99 16.86
N LYS A 240 10.77 -26.96 16.17
CA LYS A 240 11.55 -28.01 16.81
C LYS A 240 12.72 -27.42 17.59
N LEU A 241 13.47 -26.50 16.98
CA LEU A 241 14.61 -25.87 17.63
C LEU A 241 14.15 -25.03 18.83
N CYS A 242 13.11 -24.22 18.69
CA CYS A 242 12.54 -23.46 19.81
C CYS A 242 12.02 -24.35 20.95
N HIS A 243 11.42 -25.50 20.65
CA HIS A 243 11.01 -26.47 21.67
C HIS A 243 12.20 -27.10 22.40
N ILE A 244 13.26 -27.47 21.69
CA ILE A 244 14.50 -27.99 22.30
C ILE A 244 15.12 -26.92 23.19
N LEU A 245 15.21 -25.69 22.69
CA LEU A 245 15.83 -24.57 23.39
C LEU A 245 15.06 -24.19 24.67
N GLY A 246 13.74 -23.98 24.56
CA GLY A 246 12.90 -23.69 25.71
C GLY A 246 12.84 -24.85 26.71
N GLY A 247 12.72 -26.09 26.24
CA GLY A 247 12.57 -27.25 27.12
C GLY A 247 13.86 -27.72 27.80
N SER A 248 15.01 -27.61 27.13
CA SER A 248 16.29 -28.14 27.65
C SER A 248 17.15 -27.08 28.34
N PHE A 249 16.91 -25.80 28.04
CA PHE A 249 17.71 -24.68 28.54
C PHE A 249 16.88 -23.57 29.19
N ASP A 250 15.58 -23.79 29.40
CA ASP A 250 14.66 -22.87 30.09
C ASP A 250 14.60 -21.46 29.47
N LEU A 251 14.79 -21.38 28.14
CA LEU A 251 14.73 -20.11 27.44
C LEU A 251 13.29 -19.58 27.33
N PRO A 252 13.07 -18.26 27.44
CA PRO A 252 11.76 -17.65 27.33
C PRO A 252 11.15 -17.88 25.93
N HIS A 253 9.89 -18.32 25.90
CA HIS A 253 9.29 -18.93 24.71
C HIS A 253 9.19 -17.98 23.50
N ALA A 254 8.54 -16.82 23.64
CA ALA A 254 8.29 -15.92 22.52
C ALA A 254 9.59 -15.27 22.00
N GLU A 255 10.48 -14.94 22.91
CA GLU A 255 11.81 -14.38 22.69
C GLU A 255 12.68 -15.38 21.92
N THR A 256 12.64 -16.68 22.28
CA THR A 256 13.37 -17.73 21.56
C THR A 256 12.88 -17.86 20.12
N HIS A 257 11.57 -17.80 19.88
CA HIS A 257 11.04 -17.77 18.52
C HIS A 257 11.50 -16.52 17.75
N THR A 258 11.56 -15.38 18.43
CA THR A 258 11.98 -14.11 17.83
C THR A 258 13.44 -14.16 17.35
N VAL A 259 14.35 -14.63 18.20
CA VAL A 259 15.77 -14.75 17.87
C VAL A 259 15.99 -15.79 16.78
N ILE A 260 15.36 -16.97 16.86
CA ILE A 260 15.68 -18.10 15.98
C ILE A 260 15.13 -17.95 14.56
N LEU A 261 14.01 -17.26 14.38
CA LEU A 261 13.28 -17.23 13.11
C LEU A 261 14.15 -16.78 11.91
N PRO A 262 14.85 -15.63 11.95
CA PRO A 262 15.69 -15.20 10.83
C PRO A 262 16.78 -16.20 10.46
N HIS A 263 17.37 -16.89 11.45
CA HIS A 263 18.46 -17.83 11.21
C HIS A 263 17.96 -19.16 10.61
N VAL A 264 16.76 -19.62 10.98
CA VAL A 264 16.13 -20.78 10.33
C VAL A 264 15.67 -20.43 8.90
N MET A 265 15.16 -19.22 8.68
CA MET A 265 14.88 -18.73 7.33
C MET A 265 16.14 -18.75 6.46
N ALA A 266 17.27 -18.23 6.98
CA ALA A 266 18.56 -18.27 6.30
C ALA A 266 19.03 -19.71 6.02
N TYR A 267 18.88 -20.62 6.98
CA TYR A 267 19.20 -22.03 6.81
C TYR A 267 18.46 -22.66 5.63
N ASN A 268 17.15 -22.37 5.52
CA ASN A 268 16.27 -22.91 4.50
C ASN A 268 16.27 -22.14 3.17
N ALA A 269 16.85 -20.94 3.11
CA ALA A 269 16.70 -20.03 1.97
C ALA A 269 17.17 -20.62 0.64
N SER A 270 18.28 -21.37 0.63
CA SER A 270 18.80 -22.02 -0.58
C SER A 270 17.95 -23.20 -1.06
N ALA A 271 17.23 -23.87 -0.15
CA ALA A 271 16.35 -25.00 -0.48
C ALA A 271 14.92 -24.56 -0.82
N ALA A 272 14.52 -23.34 -0.43
CA ALA A 272 13.18 -22.80 -0.67
C ALA A 272 13.20 -21.33 -1.18
N PRO A 273 13.94 -21.00 -2.27
CA PRO A 273 14.09 -19.62 -2.73
C PRO A 273 12.78 -18.97 -3.17
N ASP A 274 11.87 -19.72 -3.78
CA ASP A 274 10.54 -19.22 -4.17
C ASP A 274 9.68 -18.82 -2.96
N VAL A 275 9.82 -19.54 -1.85
CA VAL A 275 9.13 -19.21 -0.59
C VAL A 275 9.70 -17.91 -0.03
N MET A 276 11.03 -17.76 -0.01
CA MET A 276 11.67 -16.53 0.46
C MET A 276 11.26 -15.31 -0.36
N ARG A 277 11.17 -15.42 -1.71
CA ARG A 277 10.66 -14.32 -2.55
C ARG A 277 9.22 -13.93 -2.22
N ARG A 278 8.36 -14.92 -1.97
CA ARG A 278 6.95 -14.66 -1.59
C ARG A 278 6.86 -13.98 -0.21
N ILE A 279 7.69 -14.39 0.74
CA ILE A 279 7.79 -13.76 2.06
C ILE A 279 8.29 -12.32 1.90
N ALA A 280 9.36 -12.08 1.14
CA ALA A 280 9.93 -10.75 0.92
C ALA A 280 8.87 -9.77 0.36
N ARG A 281 8.08 -10.22 -0.62
CA ARG A 281 6.95 -9.46 -1.16
C ARG A 281 5.85 -9.20 -0.13
N ALA A 282 5.51 -10.18 0.70
CA ALA A 282 4.48 -10.01 1.73
C ALA A 282 4.92 -9.03 2.83
N LEU A 283 6.21 -9.02 3.16
CA LEU A 283 6.82 -8.12 4.14
C LEU A 283 7.13 -6.73 3.56
N ASP A 284 7.02 -6.53 2.24
CA ASP A 284 7.42 -5.32 1.51
C ASP A 284 8.90 -4.96 1.73
N VAL A 285 9.78 -5.95 1.60
CA VAL A 285 11.24 -5.81 1.79
C VAL A 285 12.03 -6.50 0.67
N PRO A 286 13.28 -6.08 0.40
CA PRO A 286 14.11 -6.70 -0.64
C PRO A 286 14.55 -8.14 -0.35
N ASP A 287 14.68 -8.50 0.93
CA ASP A 287 15.12 -9.82 1.37
C ASP A 287 14.34 -10.26 2.61
N ALA A 288 13.73 -11.43 2.55
CA ALA A 288 12.87 -11.95 3.61
C ALA A 288 13.64 -12.20 4.90
N VAL A 289 14.84 -12.80 4.79
CA VAL A 289 15.65 -13.23 5.94
C VAL A 289 16.07 -12.01 6.75
N SER A 290 16.72 -11.06 6.09
CA SER A 290 17.22 -9.88 6.75
C SER A 290 16.11 -8.87 7.07
N GLY A 291 15.02 -8.84 6.30
CA GLY A 291 13.85 -8.03 6.61
C GLY A 291 13.17 -8.40 7.94
N VAL A 292 13.05 -9.70 8.25
CA VAL A 292 12.53 -10.13 9.57
C VAL A 292 13.50 -9.75 10.70
N TYR A 293 14.80 -9.95 10.50
CA TYR A 293 15.82 -9.54 11.48
C TYR A 293 15.77 -8.02 11.74
N ASP A 294 15.74 -7.22 10.68
CA ASP A 294 15.73 -5.76 10.76
C ASP A 294 14.44 -5.24 11.40
N LEU A 295 13.30 -5.88 11.12
CA LEU A 295 12.04 -5.59 11.81
C LEU A 295 12.19 -5.80 13.32
N VAL A 296 12.70 -6.95 13.76
CA VAL A 296 12.93 -7.24 15.19
C VAL A 296 13.88 -6.21 15.82
N ALA A 297 15.02 -5.96 15.18
CA ALA A 297 16.05 -5.05 15.67
C ALA A 297 15.53 -3.61 15.78
N SER A 298 14.80 -3.12 14.77
CA SER A 298 14.24 -1.76 14.76
C SER A 298 13.22 -1.51 15.86
N LEU A 299 12.59 -2.56 16.38
CA LEU A 299 11.57 -2.51 17.43
C LEU A 299 12.14 -2.82 18.83
N GLY A 300 13.47 -3.00 18.95
CA GLY A 300 14.13 -3.34 20.20
C GLY A 300 13.82 -4.74 20.72
N GLY A 301 13.41 -5.67 19.84
CA GLY A 301 13.27 -7.08 20.18
C GLY A 301 14.63 -7.77 20.33
N PRO A 302 14.68 -8.94 21.01
CA PRO A 302 15.94 -9.66 21.19
C PRO A 302 16.45 -10.21 19.86
N THR A 303 17.76 -10.05 19.61
CA THR A 303 18.38 -10.51 18.35
C THR A 303 19.43 -11.60 18.57
N SER A 304 19.77 -11.91 19.82
CA SER A 304 20.75 -12.94 20.13
C SER A 304 20.31 -13.89 21.25
N LEU A 305 20.71 -15.17 21.16
CA LEU A 305 20.47 -16.14 22.24
C LEU A 305 21.25 -15.77 23.52
N ARG A 306 22.33 -15.00 23.37
CA ARG A 306 23.11 -14.49 24.50
C ARG A 306 22.29 -13.52 25.36
N GLU A 307 21.43 -12.70 24.77
CA GLU A 307 20.48 -11.84 25.51
C GLU A 307 19.45 -12.64 26.30
N LEU A 308 19.24 -13.91 25.93
CA LEU A 308 18.32 -14.83 26.60
C LEU A 308 19.05 -15.77 27.58
N ASP A 309 20.28 -15.42 27.98
CA ASP A 309 21.12 -16.19 28.90
C ASP A 309 21.50 -17.61 28.43
N MET A 310 21.42 -17.89 27.12
CA MET A 310 21.84 -19.19 26.58
C MET A 310 23.37 -19.40 26.72
N PRO A 311 23.84 -20.47 27.39
CA PRO A 311 25.27 -20.73 27.51
C PRO A 311 25.90 -21.13 26.18
N ALA A 312 27.01 -20.49 25.79
CA ALA A 312 27.74 -20.80 24.54
C ALA A 312 28.21 -22.27 24.48
N SER A 313 28.51 -22.89 25.63
CA SER A 313 28.90 -24.29 25.74
C SER A 313 27.78 -25.28 25.38
N SER A 314 26.53 -24.82 25.37
CA SER A 314 25.35 -25.66 25.14
C SER A 314 24.93 -25.75 23.67
N LEU A 315 25.50 -24.93 22.78
CA LEU A 315 25.11 -24.88 21.36
C LEU A 315 25.33 -26.22 20.64
N ALA A 316 26.45 -26.90 20.92
CA ALA A 316 26.72 -28.22 20.35
C ALA A 316 25.69 -29.26 20.79
N ALA A 317 25.36 -29.29 22.09
CA ALA A 317 24.35 -30.21 22.62
C ALA A 317 22.96 -29.96 22.03
N ALA A 318 22.55 -28.69 21.88
CA ALA A 318 21.30 -28.32 21.23
C ALA A 318 21.24 -28.77 19.76
N ALA A 319 22.35 -28.62 19.02
CA ALA A 319 22.44 -29.04 17.64
C ALA A 319 22.36 -30.57 17.48
N GLU A 320 23.01 -31.33 18.35
CA GLU A 320 22.90 -32.79 18.38
C GLU A 320 21.47 -33.26 18.68
N LEU A 321 20.80 -32.64 19.67
CA LEU A 321 19.39 -32.91 19.97
C LEU A 321 18.48 -32.61 18.77
N ALA A 322 18.75 -31.52 18.05
CA ALA A 322 18.00 -31.16 16.85
C ALA A 322 18.25 -32.13 15.69
N ALA A 323 19.45 -32.69 15.55
CA ALA A 323 19.76 -33.66 14.51
C ALA A 323 19.29 -35.10 14.84
N ALA A 324 19.18 -35.45 16.12
CA ALA A 324 18.92 -36.81 16.57
C ALA A 324 17.56 -37.39 16.14
N THR A 325 16.53 -36.55 15.99
CA THR A 325 15.19 -36.99 15.54
C THR A 325 14.89 -36.33 14.21
N PRO A 326 14.73 -37.04 13.08
CA PRO A 326 14.41 -36.42 11.81
C PRO A 326 13.11 -35.60 11.88
N CYS A 327 13.08 -34.44 11.22
CA CYS A 327 11.85 -33.68 10.99
C CYS A 327 11.77 -33.29 9.50
N PRO A 328 10.57 -33.28 8.89
CA PRO A 328 10.39 -32.73 7.56
C PRO A 328 10.86 -31.27 7.51
N ASN A 329 11.79 -30.96 6.61
CA ASN A 329 12.33 -29.61 6.42
C ASN A 329 12.91 -29.49 4.99
N PRO A 330 12.84 -28.31 4.32
CA PRO A 330 13.29 -28.16 2.93
C PRO A 330 14.77 -28.48 2.73
N ARG A 331 15.61 -28.08 3.68
CA ARG A 331 17.03 -28.44 3.75
C ARG A 331 17.22 -29.55 4.77
N GLU A 332 18.08 -30.53 4.47
CA GLU A 332 18.45 -31.56 5.43
C GLU A 332 18.94 -30.95 6.75
N VAL A 333 18.49 -31.46 7.90
CA VAL A 333 18.85 -30.96 9.22
C VAL A 333 20.06 -31.74 9.74
N THR A 334 21.24 -31.14 9.69
CA THR A 334 22.50 -31.75 10.17
C THR A 334 22.97 -31.07 11.47
N ALA A 335 23.66 -31.82 12.35
CA ALA A 335 24.20 -31.26 13.59
C ALA A 335 25.18 -30.11 13.32
N GLU A 336 26.01 -30.24 12.28
CA GLU A 336 26.93 -29.18 11.84
C GLU A 336 26.17 -27.92 11.39
N GLY A 337 25.18 -28.07 10.51
CA GLY A 337 24.42 -26.95 9.99
C GLY A 337 23.60 -26.24 11.07
N VAL A 338 23.00 -26.98 12.00
CA VAL A 338 22.28 -26.40 13.14
C VAL A 338 23.25 -25.72 14.11
N ARG A 339 24.46 -26.26 14.31
CA ARG A 339 25.48 -25.62 15.16
C ARG A 339 25.93 -24.28 14.59
N GLU A 340 26.11 -24.17 13.26
CA GLU A 340 26.43 -22.91 12.60
C GLU A 340 25.30 -21.89 12.77
N LEU A 341 24.06 -22.28 12.48
CA LEU A 341 22.86 -21.49 12.70
C LEU A 341 22.79 -20.97 14.14
N LEU A 342 22.94 -21.86 15.13
CA LEU A 342 22.90 -21.51 16.55
C LEU A 342 24.06 -20.60 16.96
N THR A 343 25.22 -20.72 16.32
CA THR A 343 26.36 -19.82 16.55
C THR A 343 26.05 -18.41 16.04
N ASP A 344 25.45 -18.29 14.86
CA ASP A 344 24.98 -17.00 14.33
C ASP A 344 23.92 -16.37 15.24
N ALA A 345 22.94 -17.17 15.64
CA ALA A 345 21.88 -16.76 16.56
C ALA A 345 22.42 -16.38 17.94
N TRP A 346 23.46 -17.05 18.43
CA TRP A 346 24.07 -16.70 19.72
C TRP A 346 24.80 -15.35 19.69
N HIS A 347 25.43 -15.01 18.57
CA HIS A 347 26.08 -13.73 18.36
C HIS A 347 25.13 -12.61 17.90
N GLY A 348 23.90 -12.96 17.50
CA GLY A 348 22.97 -12.03 16.86
C GLY A 348 23.50 -11.49 15.53
N ARG A 349 24.22 -12.30 14.75
CA ARG A 349 24.73 -11.87 13.44
C ARG A 349 23.56 -11.72 12.48
N ARG A 350 23.34 -10.51 11.94
CA ARG A 350 22.31 -10.25 10.90
C ARG A 350 22.46 -11.28 9.77
N PRO A 351 21.49 -12.19 9.57
CA PRO A 351 21.56 -13.17 8.51
C PRO A 351 21.14 -12.52 7.18
N GLU A 352 21.69 -13.02 6.08
CA GLU A 352 21.33 -12.59 4.72
C GLU A 352 20.85 -13.81 3.93
N GLY A 353 19.81 -13.63 3.12
CA GLY A 353 19.46 -14.60 2.09
C GLY A 353 20.56 -14.69 1.02
N PRO A 354 20.56 -15.73 0.17
CA PRO A 354 21.45 -15.76 -0.99
C PRO A 354 21.20 -14.53 -1.86
N ALA A 355 22.27 -13.82 -2.22
CA ALA A 355 22.17 -12.64 -3.09
C ALA A 355 21.50 -13.02 -4.41
N THR A 356 20.34 -12.42 -4.68
CA THR A 356 19.66 -12.53 -5.97
C THR A 356 19.87 -11.24 -6.77
N THR A 357 19.73 -11.31 -8.10
CA THR A 357 19.75 -10.11 -8.95
C THR A 357 18.73 -9.06 -8.46
N GLU A 358 17.54 -9.50 -8.04
CA GLU A 358 16.48 -8.65 -7.48
C GLU A 358 16.97 -7.91 -6.22
N THR A 359 17.62 -8.62 -5.29
CA THR A 359 18.17 -8.03 -4.06
C THR A 359 19.31 -7.05 -4.35
N VAL A 360 20.19 -7.35 -5.32
CA VAL A 360 21.29 -6.47 -5.72
C VAL A 360 20.75 -5.17 -6.33
N LEU A 361 19.74 -5.26 -7.21
CA LEU A 361 19.11 -4.09 -7.83
C LEU A 361 18.40 -3.21 -6.80
N ALA A 362 17.70 -3.82 -5.83
CA ALA A 362 17.05 -3.09 -4.76
C ALA A 362 18.07 -2.38 -3.84
N GLN A 363 19.18 -3.04 -3.51
CA GLN A 363 20.27 -2.42 -2.74
C GLN A 363 20.89 -1.24 -3.48
N LEU A 364 21.11 -1.35 -4.79
CA LEU A 364 21.62 -0.25 -5.61
C LEU A 364 20.67 0.95 -5.58
N ALA A 365 19.36 0.72 -5.72
CA ALA A 365 18.36 1.79 -5.65
C ALA A 365 18.43 2.54 -4.31
N GLU A 366 18.51 1.82 -3.18
CA GLU A 366 18.60 2.44 -1.86
C GLU A 366 19.94 3.15 -1.62
N GLN A 367 21.04 2.66 -2.18
CA GLN A 367 22.33 3.38 -2.16
C GLN A 367 22.24 4.73 -2.85
N VAL A 368 21.57 4.80 -4.01
CA VAL A 368 21.36 6.07 -4.73
C VAL A 368 20.43 6.98 -3.92
N VAL A 369 19.32 6.47 -3.38
CA VAL A 369 18.40 7.26 -2.54
C VAL A 369 19.12 7.83 -1.32
N ALA A 370 19.94 7.03 -0.63
CA ALA A 370 20.70 7.47 0.53
C ALA A 370 21.67 8.62 0.20
N SER A 371 22.17 8.71 -1.03
CA SER A 371 23.05 9.79 -1.47
C SER A 371 22.38 11.18 -1.43
N PHE A 372 21.04 11.25 -1.41
CA PHE A 372 20.28 12.50 -1.35
C PHE A 372 19.97 12.98 0.08
N ALA A 373 20.37 12.23 1.11
CA ALA A 373 19.99 12.51 2.50
C ALA A 373 20.38 13.92 2.98
N GLN A 374 21.46 14.48 2.44
CA GLN A 374 21.99 15.80 2.80
C GLN A 374 21.40 16.96 1.97
N ALA A 375 20.43 16.70 1.08
CA ALA A 375 19.79 17.76 0.32
C ALA A 375 19.06 18.75 1.26
N PRO A 376 19.32 20.08 1.15
CA PRO A 376 18.75 21.08 2.07
C PRO A 376 17.25 21.32 1.82
N ASP A 377 16.80 21.17 0.57
CA ASP A 377 15.40 21.27 0.20
C ASP A 377 14.70 19.91 0.39
N ALA A 378 13.79 19.86 1.37
CA ALA A 378 13.03 18.66 1.68
C ALA A 378 12.14 18.20 0.52
N ARG A 379 11.54 19.14 -0.22
CA ARG A 379 10.65 18.80 -1.34
C ARG A 379 11.45 18.24 -2.51
N LEU A 380 12.62 18.82 -2.80
CA LEU A 380 13.53 18.29 -3.81
C LEU A 380 13.97 16.87 -3.46
N ARG A 381 14.32 16.62 -2.19
CA ARG A 381 14.70 15.28 -1.71
C ARG A 381 13.58 14.28 -1.95
N ASP A 382 12.35 14.61 -1.55
CA ASP A 382 11.20 13.72 -1.72
C ASP A 382 10.93 13.40 -3.20
N LEU A 383 11.02 14.42 -4.08
CA LEU A 383 10.85 14.26 -5.53
C LEU A 383 11.92 13.34 -6.13
N LEU A 384 13.19 13.53 -5.76
CA LEU A 384 14.30 12.71 -6.27
C LEU A 384 14.26 11.28 -5.73
N THR A 385 13.95 11.10 -4.44
CA THR A 385 13.79 9.76 -3.84
C THR A 385 12.69 8.98 -4.55
N GLY A 386 11.52 9.60 -4.78
CA GLY A 386 10.43 8.97 -5.51
C GLY A 386 10.83 8.61 -6.95
N LEU A 387 11.40 9.56 -7.69
CA LEU A 387 11.80 9.35 -9.09
C LEU A 387 12.81 8.21 -9.23
N VAL A 388 13.88 8.20 -8.43
CA VAL A 388 14.93 7.18 -8.51
C VAL A 388 14.37 5.79 -8.22
N ARG A 389 13.51 5.64 -7.21
CA ARG A 389 12.89 4.34 -6.90
C ARG A 389 12.05 3.83 -8.08
N HIS A 390 11.24 4.69 -8.70
CA HIS A 390 10.43 4.29 -9.85
C HIS A 390 11.28 3.95 -11.09
N LEU A 391 12.35 4.69 -11.36
CA LEU A 391 13.24 4.39 -12.48
C LEU A 391 13.99 3.07 -12.28
N HIS A 392 14.51 2.81 -11.08
CA HIS A 392 15.15 1.52 -10.76
C HIS A 392 14.16 0.35 -10.84
N ALA A 393 12.94 0.53 -10.31
CA ALA A 393 11.88 -0.47 -10.41
C ALA A 393 11.55 -0.77 -11.88
N TYR A 394 11.35 0.25 -12.72
CA TYR A 394 11.06 0.06 -14.13
C TYR A 394 12.17 -0.71 -14.87
N VAL A 395 13.44 -0.36 -14.61
CA VAL A 395 14.60 -1.06 -15.21
C VAL A 395 14.62 -2.54 -14.79
N ALA A 396 14.37 -2.83 -13.51
CA ALA A 396 14.36 -4.19 -12.99
C ALA A 396 13.15 -5.00 -13.49
N GLU A 397 11.97 -4.39 -13.53
CA GLU A 397 10.71 -5.03 -13.96
C GLU A 397 10.73 -5.41 -15.45
N GLN A 398 11.33 -4.56 -16.29
CA GLN A 398 11.40 -4.79 -17.74
C GLN A 398 12.67 -5.54 -18.15
N ASP A 399 13.57 -5.88 -17.22
CA ASP A 399 14.87 -6.50 -17.49
C ASP A 399 15.64 -5.77 -18.61
N VAL A 400 15.70 -4.44 -18.49
CA VAL A 400 16.21 -3.56 -19.57
C VAL A 400 17.64 -3.93 -19.92
N THR A 401 17.88 -4.19 -21.20
CA THR A 401 19.21 -4.53 -21.71
C THR A 401 20.08 -3.29 -21.92
N GLU A 402 21.40 -3.48 -21.96
CA GLU A 402 22.35 -2.39 -22.27
C GLU A 402 22.05 -1.72 -23.63
N ALA A 403 21.62 -2.51 -24.63
CA ALA A 403 21.29 -2.00 -25.95
C ALA A 403 20.04 -1.11 -25.94
N GLU A 404 18.99 -1.53 -25.22
CA GLU A 404 17.77 -0.74 -25.03
C GLU A 404 18.05 0.53 -24.22
N TRP A 405 18.87 0.44 -23.18
CA TRP A 405 19.31 1.59 -22.41
C TRP A 405 20.08 2.60 -23.27
N ALA A 406 21.05 2.14 -24.06
CA ALA A 406 21.79 2.99 -24.99
C ALA A 406 20.87 3.69 -26.00
N HIS A 407 19.86 2.97 -26.52
CA HIS A 407 18.87 3.55 -27.41
C HIS A 407 18.01 4.63 -26.72
N ALA A 408 17.56 4.38 -25.49
CA ALA A 408 16.80 5.35 -24.70
C ALA A 408 17.62 6.63 -24.43
N ILE A 409 18.92 6.48 -24.09
CA ILE A 409 19.82 7.62 -23.89
C ILE A 409 20.03 8.41 -25.19
N ASP A 410 20.24 7.74 -26.33
CA ASP A 410 20.32 8.41 -27.63
C ASP A 410 19.02 9.19 -27.94
N TYR A 411 17.86 8.57 -27.72
CA TYR A 411 16.55 9.20 -27.92
C TYR A 411 16.40 10.49 -27.09
N LEU A 412 16.71 10.43 -25.79
CA LEU A 412 16.66 11.60 -24.90
C LEU A 412 17.67 12.67 -25.31
N THR A 413 18.86 12.26 -25.76
CA THR A 413 19.90 13.17 -26.25
C THR A 413 19.45 13.92 -27.51
N ARG A 414 18.87 13.22 -28.50
CA ARG A 414 18.33 13.84 -29.71
C ARG A 414 17.14 14.76 -29.41
N THR A 415 16.31 14.40 -28.44
CA THR A 415 15.20 15.24 -27.94
C THR A 415 15.76 16.57 -27.38
N GLY A 416 16.82 16.49 -26.58
CA GLY A 416 17.50 17.67 -26.05
C GLY A 416 18.12 18.56 -27.13
N HIS A 417 18.86 17.98 -28.10
CA HIS A 417 19.49 18.74 -29.17
C HIS A 417 18.51 19.46 -30.11
N LEU A 418 17.28 18.97 -30.22
CA LEU A 418 16.25 19.58 -31.05
C LEU A 418 15.51 20.73 -30.33
N SER A 419 15.70 20.85 -29.01
CA SER A 419 15.08 21.92 -28.23
C SER A 419 15.81 23.26 -28.43
N SER A 420 15.06 24.33 -28.61
CA SER A 420 15.49 25.72 -28.86
C SER A 420 14.52 26.71 -28.17
N PRO A 421 14.81 28.03 -28.13
CA PRO A 421 13.87 29.02 -27.58
C PRO A 421 12.47 29.02 -28.23
N THR A 422 12.35 28.55 -29.47
CA THR A 422 11.09 28.50 -30.23
C THR A 422 10.55 27.08 -30.43
N ARG A 423 11.27 26.04 -29.99
CA ARG A 423 10.83 24.64 -30.06
C ARG A 423 11.26 23.89 -28.79
N GLN A 424 10.32 23.44 -27.96
CA GLN A 424 10.65 22.69 -26.74
C GLN A 424 10.28 21.21 -26.89
N GLU A 425 11.17 20.42 -27.49
CA GLU A 425 10.91 18.99 -27.78
C GLU A 425 10.76 18.16 -26.50
N PHE A 426 11.43 18.53 -25.39
CA PHE A 426 11.21 17.88 -24.09
C PHE A 426 9.83 18.15 -23.49
N VAL A 427 9.27 19.35 -23.68
CA VAL A 427 7.89 19.64 -23.29
C VAL A 427 6.94 18.81 -24.15
N LEU A 428 7.21 18.72 -25.46
CA LEU A 428 6.43 17.86 -26.35
C LEU A 428 6.48 16.39 -25.95
N LEU A 429 7.65 15.89 -25.53
CA LEU A 429 7.79 14.54 -24.98
C LEU A 429 6.94 14.34 -23.71
N SER A 430 6.92 15.33 -22.83
CA SER A 430 6.08 15.32 -21.63
C SER A 430 4.58 15.28 -21.97
N ASP A 431 4.18 16.06 -22.98
CA ASP A 431 2.81 16.15 -23.46
C ASP A 431 2.33 14.81 -24.06
N VAL A 432 3.11 14.19 -24.95
CA VAL A 432 2.70 12.93 -25.60
C VAL A 432 2.76 11.72 -24.67
N LEU A 433 3.49 11.82 -23.55
CA LEU A 433 3.48 10.82 -22.48
C LEU A 433 2.38 11.09 -21.44
N GLY A 434 1.62 12.20 -21.57
CA GLY A 434 0.53 12.58 -20.67
C GLY A 434 0.98 13.15 -19.32
N ILE A 435 2.28 13.41 -19.14
CA ILE A 435 2.83 13.93 -17.87
C ILE A 435 2.37 15.36 -17.63
N SER A 436 2.41 16.22 -18.65
CA SER A 436 1.92 17.60 -18.56
C SER A 436 0.43 17.64 -18.15
N SER A 437 -0.40 16.80 -18.76
CA SER A 437 -1.82 16.68 -18.40
C SER A 437 -2.02 16.16 -16.98
N ALA A 438 -1.21 15.21 -16.50
CA ALA A 438 -1.27 14.74 -15.12
C ALA A 438 -0.91 15.84 -14.11
N VAL A 439 0.13 16.63 -14.39
CA VAL A 439 0.53 17.78 -13.57
C VAL A 439 -0.58 18.84 -13.54
N ASP A 440 -1.19 19.09 -14.69
CA ASP A 440 -2.30 20.02 -14.83
C ASP A 440 -3.55 19.55 -14.04
N VAL A 441 -3.92 18.26 -14.11
CA VAL A 441 -5.01 17.68 -13.32
C VAL A 441 -4.75 17.83 -11.82
N LEU A 442 -3.54 17.51 -11.35
CA LEU A 442 -3.18 17.67 -9.94
C LEU A 442 -3.23 19.13 -9.50
N THR A 443 -2.83 20.06 -10.38
CA THR A 443 -2.90 21.49 -10.10
C THR A 443 -4.35 21.97 -9.98
N ASN A 444 -5.23 21.50 -10.87
CA ASN A 444 -6.67 21.81 -10.88
C ASN A 444 -7.45 21.15 -9.75
N SER A 445 -7.06 19.93 -9.31
CA SER A 445 -7.74 19.22 -8.21
C SER A 445 -7.74 20.02 -6.89
N ARG A 446 -6.81 20.98 -6.77
CA ARG A 446 -6.69 21.88 -5.62
C ARG A 446 -7.65 23.08 -5.70
N THR A 447 -8.31 23.30 -6.84
CA THR A 447 -9.26 24.40 -7.10
C THR A 447 -10.43 23.87 -7.96
N PRO A 448 -11.32 23.01 -7.42
CA PRO A 448 -12.34 22.32 -8.21
C PRO A 448 -13.44 23.23 -8.79
N ASP A 449 -13.65 24.43 -8.21
CA ASP A 449 -14.71 25.36 -8.62
C ASP A 449 -14.30 26.33 -9.75
N THR A 450 -13.16 26.11 -10.39
CA THR A 450 -12.66 26.94 -11.51
C THR A 450 -12.82 26.27 -12.87
N THR A 451 -12.77 27.07 -13.95
CA THR A 451 -12.62 26.50 -15.30
C THR A 451 -11.33 25.68 -15.35
N PRO A 452 -11.36 24.44 -15.90
CA PRO A 452 -10.16 23.62 -15.96
C PRO A 452 -9.03 24.31 -16.72
N SER A 453 -7.81 24.31 -16.19
CA SER A 453 -6.64 24.75 -16.95
C SER A 453 -6.26 23.75 -18.04
N ALA A 454 -5.38 24.17 -18.94
CA ALA A 454 -4.79 23.33 -19.97
C ALA A 454 -3.30 23.66 -20.15
N VAL A 455 -2.60 22.79 -20.86
CA VAL A 455 -1.23 23.04 -21.29
C VAL A 455 -1.16 24.28 -22.18
N LEU A 456 -0.12 25.10 -22.02
CA LEU A 456 0.07 26.34 -22.79
C LEU A 456 0.21 26.09 -24.29
N GLY A 457 0.69 24.90 -24.67
CA GLY A 457 1.00 24.57 -26.06
C GLY A 457 2.27 25.26 -26.57
N PRO A 458 2.87 24.75 -27.67
CA PRO A 458 4.18 25.19 -28.14
C PRO A 458 4.16 26.51 -28.93
N PHE A 459 2.99 27.05 -29.28
CA PHE A 459 2.84 28.17 -30.22
C PHE A 459 2.40 29.50 -29.59
N TYR A 460 2.33 29.57 -28.25
CA TYR A 460 2.16 30.85 -27.57
C TYR A 460 3.39 31.73 -27.80
N VAL A 461 3.18 33.01 -28.13
CA VAL A 461 4.26 34.01 -28.07
C VAL A 461 3.83 35.19 -27.21
N GLU A 462 4.77 35.66 -26.39
CA GLU A 462 4.54 36.70 -25.40
C GLU A 462 4.28 38.06 -26.04
N GLY A 463 3.29 38.78 -25.52
CA GLY A 463 2.93 40.13 -25.97
C GLY A 463 2.18 40.17 -27.32
N PRO A 464 1.05 39.44 -27.47
CA PRO A 464 0.22 39.56 -28.67
C PRO A 464 -0.34 40.99 -28.82
N PRO A 465 -0.70 41.42 -30.05
CA PRO A 465 -1.19 42.77 -30.32
C PRO A 465 -2.47 43.08 -29.52
N GLU A 466 -2.59 44.31 -29.01
CA GLU A 466 -3.81 44.73 -28.31
C GLU A 466 -4.97 44.93 -29.31
N ALA A 467 -6.16 44.43 -28.94
CA ALA A 467 -7.39 44.59 -29.72
C ALA A 467 -8.55 45.09 -28.85
N ALA A 468 -9.41 45.92 -29.42
CA ALA A 468 -10.62 46.41 -28.76
C ALA A 468 -11.77 45.38 -28.85
N HIS A 469 -12.80 45.54 -28.02
CA HIS A 469 -14.02 44.76 -28.14
C HIS A 469 -14.63 44.82 -29.56
N GLY A 470 -15.00 43.66 -30.08
CA GLY A 470 -15.60 43.49 -31.41
C GLY A 470 -14.60 43.59 -32.56
N SER A 471 -13.31 43.73 -32.27
CA SER A 471 -12.26 43.69 -33.31
C SER A 471 -12.22 42.33 -34.00
N ASP A 472 -11.73 42.32 -35.22
CA ASP A 472 -11.49 41.11 -36.00
C ASP A 472 -10.02 40.74 -35.93
N ILE A 473 -9.73 39.59 -35.33
CA ILE A 473 -8.35 39.10 -35.16
C ILE A 473 -7.92 38.18 -36.31
N SER A 474 -8.80 37.87 -37.26
CA SER A 474 -8.51 36.99 -38.38
C SER A 474 -7.71 37.65 -39.51
N ALA A 475 -7.71 38.99 -39.57
CA ALA A 475 -7.06 39.77 -40.64
C ALA A 475 -7.43 39.29 -42.07
N ASP A 476 -8.72 38.98 -42.28
CA ASP A 476 -9.29 38.52 -43.55
C ASP A 476 -8.78 37.14 -44.03
N LEU A 477 -8.20 36.33 -43.14
CA LEU A 477 -7.86 34.94 -43.46
C LEU A 477 -9.12 34.13 -43.86
N PRO A 478 -8.98 33.18 -44.80
CA PRO A 478 -10.08 32.30 -45.18
C PRO A 478 -10.51 31.44 -43.99
N GLY A 479 -11.82 31.25 -43.84
CA GLY A 479 -12.40 30.44 -42.78
C GLY A 479 -13.88 30.72 -42.56
N THR A 480 -14.53 29.85 -41.80
CA THR A 480 -15.90 30.11 -41.32
C THR A 480 -15.85 31.21 -40.25
N PRO A 481 -16.51 32.36 -40.43
CA PRO A 481 -16.47 33.45 -39.45
C PRO A 481 -16.99 33.00 -38.09
N LEU A 482 -16.30 33.41 -37.03
CA LEU A 482 -16.61 33.06 -35.65
C LEU A 482 -16.73 34.32 -34.79
N TRP A 483 -17.90 34.52 -34.19
CA TRP A 483 -18.09 35.50 -33.13
C TRP A 483 -17.87 34.85 -31.77
N VAL A 484 -16.88 35.34 -31.03
CA VAL A 484 -16.58 34.90 -29.67
C VAL A 484 -17.19 35.89 -28.69
N ASP A 485 -17.98 35.37 -27.74
CA ASP A 485 -18.69 36.12 -26.70
C ASP A 485 -18.52 35.42 -25.35
N VAL A 486 -17.48 35.80 -24.62
CA VAL A 486 -17.11 35.12 -23.37
C VAL A 486 -17.20 36.06 -22.17
N THR A 487 -17.40 35.50 -20.99
CA THR A 487 -17.41 36.25 -19.72
C THR A 487 -16.38 35.67 -18.77
N VAL A 488 -15.70 36.51 -18.01
CA VAL A 488 -14.72 36.12 -16.99
C VAL A 488 -15.24 36.54 -15.62
N THR A 489 -15.36 35.57 -14.71
CA THR A 489 -15.80 35.77 -13.33
C THR A 489 -14.81 35.16 -12.34
N ASP A 490 -14.93 35.53 -11.07
CA ASP A 490 -14.33 34.78 -9.97
C ASP A 490 -15.12 33.49 -9.66
N THR A 491 -14.73 32.78 -8.60
CA THR A 491 -15.42 31.57 -8.14
C THR A 491 -16.76 31.84 -7.45
N ALA A 492 -17.05 33.07 -7.05
CA ALA A 492 -18.35 33.50 -6.52
C ALA A 492 -19.33 33.91 -7.63
N GLY A 493 -18.84 34.07 -8.86
CA GLY A 493 -19.62 34.52 -10.02
C GLY A 493 -19.59 36.04 -10.22
N GLU A 494 -18.75 36.77 -9.49
CA GLU A 494 -18.58 38.21 -9.67
C GLU A 494 -17.76 38.50 -10.93
N PRO A 495 -18.20 39.41 -11.81
CA PRO A 495 -17.46 39.75 -13.02
C PRO A 495 -16.08 40.35 -12.76
N LEU A 496 -15.08 39.88 -13.50
CA LEU A 496 -13.72 40.39 -13.41
C LEU A 496 -13.49 41.45 -14.48
N LYS A 497 -13.63 42.72 -14.11
CA LYS A 497 -13.32 43.88 -14.96
C LYS A 497 -11.81 44.02 -15.19
N ASP A 498 -11.44 44.48 -16.39
CA ASP A 498 -10.06 44.80 -16.78
C ASP A 498 -9.11 43.57 -16.75
N ALA A 499 -9.67 42.36 -16.73
CA ALA A 499 -8.92 41.11 -16.86
C ALA A 499 -8.27 41.05 -18.25
N VAL A 500 -6.98 40.75 -18.29
CA VAL A 500 -6.20 40.61 -19.53
C VAL A 500 -6.41 39.21 -20.07
N VAL A 501 -6.87 39.12 -21.31
CA VAL A 501 -7.14 37.85 -22.00
C VAL A 501 -6.30 37.81 -23.28
N ASP A 502 -5.28 36.97 -23.28
CA ASP A 502 -4.55 36.62 -24.50
C ASP A 502 -5.27 35.45 -25.17
N VAL A 503 -5.56 35.58 -26.47
CA VAL A 503 -6.17 34.54 -27.30
C VAL A 503 -5.23 34.17 -28.44
N TRP A 504 -5.21 32.89 -28.81
CA TRP A 504 -4.49 32.39 -29.99
C TRP A 504 -5.11 31.08 -30.48
N GLN A 505 -5.04 30.80 -31.78
CA GLN A 505 -5.55 29.58 -32.40
C GLN A 505 -4.86 29.28 -33.73
N ALA A 506 -5.11 28.10 -34.29
CA ALA A 506 -4.76 27.76 -35.66
C ALA A 506 -5.81 28.30 -36.65
N ASP A 507 -5.40 28.44 -37.92
CA ASP A 507 -6.27 28.76 -39.05
C ASP A 507 -7.08 27.55 -39.54
N GLU A 508 -7.79 27.71 -40.67
CA GLU A 508 -8.59 26.67 -41.31
C GLU A 508 -7.74 25.49 -41.85
N GLU A 509 -6.47 25.76 -42.19
CA GLU A 509 -5.51 24.76 -42.68
C GLU A 509 -4.70 24.09 -41.56
N GLY A 510 -4.87 24.53 -40.31
CA GLY A 510 -4.19 23.98 -39.14
C GLY A 510 -2.80 24.57 -38.88
N PHE A 511 -2.54 25.81 -39.30
CA PHE A 511 -1.31 26.54 -39.02
C PHE A 511 -1.54 27.66 -38.01
N TYR A 512 -0.59 27.83 -37.09
CA TYR A 512 -0.46 29.06 -36.31
C TYR A 512 0.29 30.11 -37.12
N ASP A 513 0.04 31.39 -36.85
CA ASP A 513 0.69 32.52 -37.52
C ASP A 513 2.22 32.44 -37.56
N VAL A 514 2.86 31.96 -36.48
CA VAL A 514 4.33 31.75 -36.41
C VAL A 514 4.86 30.71 -37.41
N GLN A 515 3.97 29.94 -38.04
CA GLN A 515 4.29 28.91 -39.04
C GLN A 515 4.02 29.41 -40.47
N LEU A 516 3.36 30.55 -40.64
CA LEU A 516 3.00 31.10 -41.96
C LEU A 516 4.19 31.91 -42.52
N PRO A 517 4.81 31.47 -43.64
CA PRO A 517 6.05 32.08 -44.14
C PRO A 517 5.88 33.49 -44.71
N ASP A 518 4.68 33.85 -45.15
CA ASP A 518 4.38 35.12 -45.86
C ASP A 518 3.60 36.13 -44.98
N GLN A 519 3.46 35.87 -43.68
CA GLN A 519 2.69 36.69 -42.76
C GLN A 519 3.62 37.55 -41.88
N GLU A 520 3.73 38.85 -42.19
CA GLU A 520 4.58 39.79 -41.43
C GLU A 520 3.92 40.31 -40.14
N GLU A 521 2.59 40.37 -40.10
CA GLU A 521 1.82 40.85 -38.95
C GLU A 521 1.12 39.70 -38.20
N PRO A 522 1.06 39.72 -36.86
CA PRO A 522 0.41 38.64 -36.11
C PRO A 522 -1.08 38.53 -36.43
N VAL A 523 -1.56 37.30 -36.66
CA VAL A 523 -2.96 36.99 -36.98
C VAL A 523 -3.48 35.87 -36.09
N LEU A 524 -4.80 35.82 -35.90
CA LEU A 524 -5.50 34.86 -35.03
C LEU A 524 -4.99 34.86 -33.58
N ARG A 525 -4.32 35.94 -33.19
CA ARG A 525 -3.88 36.20 -31.82
C ARG A 525 -4.13 37.64 -31.43
N ALA A 526 -4.52 37.85 -30.18
CA ALA A 526 -4.72 39.20 -29.65
C ALA A 526 -4.67 39.21 -28.12
N ARG A 527 -4.40 40.39 -27.56
CA ARG A 527 -4.62 40.73 -26.16
C ARG A 527 -5.84 41.63 -26.06
N LEU A 528 -6.84 41.18 -25.32
CA LEU A 528 -8.03 41.97 -25.05
C LEU A 528 -8.24 42.15 -23.54
N ARG A 529 -9.14 43.06 -23.17
CA ARG A 529 -9.52 43.34 -21.79
C ARG A 529 -11.02 43.20 -21.62
N THR A 530 -11.44 42.63 -20.51
CA THR A 530 -12.87 42.51 -20.18
C THR A 530 -13.48 43.86 -19.79
N ASP A 531 -14.75 44.05 -20.12
CA ASP A 531 -15.53 45.22 -19.72
C ASP A 531 -15.99 45.17 -18.24
N ALA A 532 -16.87 46.10 -17.85
CA ALA A 532 -17.37 46.20 -16.47
C ALA A 532 -18.20 44.98 -16.04
N GLU A 533 -18.81 44.29 -17.00
CA GLU A 533 -19.57 43.07 -16.82
C GLU A 533 -18.70 41.82 -16.99
N GLY A 534 -17.36 41.98 -17.04
CA GLY A 534 -16.41 40.88 -17.20
C GLY A 534 -16.47 40.25 -18.59
N ARG A 535 -17.19 40.84 -19.54
CA ARG A 535 -17.44 40.29 -20.86
C ARG A 535 -16.31 40.66 -21.82
N LEU A 536 -16.11 39.84 -22.83
CA LEU A 536 -15.15 40.03 -23.92
C LEU A 536 -15.75 39.53 -25.24
N THR A 537 -15.63 40.32 -26.30
CA THR A 537 -16.11 39.95 -27.64
C THR A 537 -15.10 40.25 -28.73
N PHE A 538 -15.00 39.38 -29.74
CA PHE A 538 -14.18 39.58 -30.95
C PHE A 538 -14.61 38.65 -32.08
N TRP A 539 -14.20 38.99 -33.31
CA TRP A 539 -14.29 38.12 -34.49
C TRP A 539 -13.01 37.34 -34.70
N SER A 540 -13.15 36.08 -35.11
CA SER A 540 -12.10 35.17 -35.55
C SER A 540 -12.67 34.27 -36.66
N ILE A 541 -11.99 33.17 -36.97
CA ILE A 541 -12.49 32.06 -37.78
C ILE A 541 -12.58 30.79 -36.94
N LEU A 542 -13.42 29.83 -37.35
CA LEU A 542 -13.51 28.52 -36.71
C LEU A 542 -12.15 27.80 -36.79
N PRO A 543 -11.53 27.40 -35.66
CA PRO A 543 -10.23 26.73 -35.69
C PRO A 543 -10.34 25.34 -36.31
N SER A 544 -9.28 24.89 -36.98
CA SER A 544 -9.13 23.52 -37.45
C SER A 544 -8.25 22.68 -36.51
N HIS A 545 -8.26 21.36 -36.73
CA HIS A 545 -7.31 20.46 -36.10
C HIS A 545 -5.92 20.73 -36.67
N TYR A 546 -4.88 20.59 -35.85
CA TYR A 546 -3.52 20.90 -36.30
C TYR A 546 -2.50 19.87 -35.83
N PRO A 547 -1.42 19.65 -36.58
CA PRO A 547 -0.37 18.73 -36.20
C PRO A 547 0.61 19.36 -35.19
N ILE A 548 1.04 18.60 -34.19
CA ILE A 548 2.31 18.90 -33.49
C ILE A 548 3.50 18.55 -34.39
N PRO A 549 4.71 19.12 -34.16
CA PRO A 549 5.90 18.76 -34.93
C PRO A 549 6.16 17.24 -34.95
N GLY A 550 6.16 16.66 -36.15
CA GLY A 550 6.36 15.22 -36.37
C GLY A 550 7.75 14.83 -36.89
N ASP A 551 8.62 15.81 -37.13
CA ASP A 551 9.97 15.66 -37.72
C ASP A 551 11.06 15.31 -36.68
N GLY A 552 10.72 15.32 -35.39
CA GLY A 552 11.63 15.04 -34.28
C GLY A 552 11.49 13.64 -33.65
N PRO A 553 12.29 13.34 -32.62
CA PRO A 553 12.18 12.11 -31.84
C PRO A 553 10.76 11.84 -31.33
N VAL A 554 10.03 12.87 -30.91
CA VAL A 554 8.64 12.69 -30.43
C VAL A 554 7.71 12.20 -31.55
N GLY A 555 7.86 12.74 -32.76
CA GLY A 555 7.13 12.24 -33.94
C GLY A 555 7.48 10.79 -34.28
N GLN A 556 8.75 10.40 -34.13
CA GLN A 556 9.21 9.01 -34.31
C GLN A 556 8.57 8.09 -33.27
N LEU A 557 8.49 8.52 -32.00
CA LEU A 557 7.82 7.78 -30.94
C LEU A 557 6.35 7.55 -31.28
N LEU A 558 5.60 8.61 -31.63
CA LEU A 558 4.18 8.49 -31.99
C LEU A 558 3.98 7.52 -33.15
N THR A 559 4.81 7.61 -34.18
CA THR A 559 4.78 6.69 -35.32
C THR A 559 5.04 5.25 -34.89
N ALA A 560 6.05 5.02 -34.04
CA ALA A 560 6.41 3.69 -33.54
C ALA A 560 5.29 3.02 -32.74
N VAL A 561 4.46 3.80 -32.06
CA VAL A 561 3.30 3.31 -31.29
C VAL A 561 1.96 3.44 -32.03
N GLY A 562 1.97 3.79 -33.32
CA GLY A 562 0.76 3.88 -34.15
C GLY A 562 -0.18 5.04 -33.80
N ARG A 563 0.34 6.13 -33.22
CA ARG A 563 -0.44 7.34 -32.87
C ARG A 563 -0.26 8.45 -33.91
N HIS A 564 -1.33 9.21 -34.16
CA HIS A 564 -1.28 10.43 -34.98
C HIS A 564 -0.74 11.63 -34.19
N HIS A 565 -0.29 12.67 -34.87
CA HIS A 565 0.24 13.90 -34.26
C HIS A 565 -0.78 15.05 -34.19
N TYR A 566 -2.05 14.82 -34.54
CA TYR A 566 -3.08 15.87 -34.52
C TYR A 566 -3.59 16.20 -33.10
N ARG A 567 -3.84 17.49 -32.89
CA ARG A 567 -4.63 18.02 -31.79
C ARG A 567 -6.04 18.37 -32.26
N ALA A 568 -7.02 18.21 -31.39
CA ALA A 568 -8.40 18.57 -31.70
C ALA A 568 -8.55 20.09 -31.95
N PRO A 569 -9.54 20.56 -32.73
CA PRO A 569 -9.74 21.99 -32.97
C PRO A 569 -10.09 22.76 -31.69
N HIS A 570 -9.38 23.84 -31.39
CA HIS A 570 -9.63 24.67 -30.20
C HIS A 570 -9.12 26.10 -30.33
N ILE A 571 -9.60 26.96 -29.42
CA ILE A 571 -9.07 28.30 -29.16
C ILE A 571 -8.43 28.32 -27.79
N HIS A 572 -7.22 28.87 -27.70
CA HIS A 572 -6.55 29.08 -26.44
C HIS A 572 -6.91 30.40 -25.78
N PHE A 573 -6.93 30.38 -24.44
CA PHE A 573 -7.17 31.55 -23.60
C PHE A 573 -6.14 31.58 -22.47
N MET A 574 -5.46 32.70 -22.30
CA MET A 574 -4.68 32.99 -21.09
C MET A 574 -5.23 34.22 -20.41
N ILE A 575 -5.80 34.02 -19.22
CA ILE A 575 -6.56 35.02 -18.47
C ILE A 575 -5.77 35.41 -17.22
N SER A 576 -5.52 36.70 -17.06
CA SER A 576 -4.85 37.28 -15.90
C SER A 576 -5.68 38.44 -15.34
N ALA A 577 -6.06 38.35 -14.07
CA ALA A 577 -6.75 39.42 -13.37
C ALA A 577 -6.01 39.75 -12.05
N PRO A 578 -5.96 41.03 -11.62
CA PRO A 578 -5.38 41.38 -10.33
C PRO A 578 -6.00 40.58 -9.19
N GLY A 579 -5.17 40.08 -8.26
CA GLY A 579 -5.63 39.27 -7.12
C GLY A 579 -6.06 37.84 -7.46
N HIS A 580 -5.94 37.40 -8.71
CA HIS A 580 -6.38 36.09 -9.17
C HIS A 580 -5.22 35.28 -9.77
N ARG A 581 -5.35 33.95 -9.74
CA ARG A 581 -4.40 33.04 -10.39
C ARG A 581 -4.53 33.19 -11.89
N ARG A 582 -3.40 33.19 -12.60
CA ARG A 582 -3.40 33.14 -14.06
C ARG A 582 -4.01 31.82 -14.52
N LEU A 583 -5.05 31.87 -15.34
CA LEU A 583 -5.67 30.70 -15.96
C LEU A 583 -5.16 30.57 -17.40
N VAL A 584 -4.55 29.44 -17.74
CA VAL A 584 -4.29 29.03 -19.12
C VAL A 584 -5.27 27.92 -19.43
N THR A 585 -6.09 28.06 -20.46
CA THR A 585 -7.12 27.09 -20.83
C THR A 585 -7.35 27.10 -22.34
N GLN A 586 -8.24 26.22 -22.81
CA GLN A 586 -8.61 26.08 -24.21
C GLN A 586 -10.06 25.63 -24.32
N LEU A 587 -10.76 26.07 -25.37
CA LEU A 587 -12.13 25.64 -25.67
C LEU A 587 -12.14 24.85 -26.96
N PHE A 588 -12.56 23.60 -26.89
CA PHE A 588 -12.61 22.66 -28.00
C PHE A 588 -13.95 22.70 -28.71
N VAL A 589 -13.91 22.58 -30.03
CA VAL A 589 -15.10 22.54 -30.89
C VAL A 589 -15.80 21.19 -30.70
N SER A 590 -17.07 21.19 -30.27
CA SER A 590 -17.81 19.97 -29.90
C SER A 590 -18.05 18.97 -31.04
N ASP A 591 -18.11 19.43 -32.29
CA ASP A 591 -18.17 18.60 -33.49
C ASP A 591 -16.80 18.45 -34.20
N GLY A 592 -15.72 18.85 -33.52
CA GLY A 592 -14.36 18.79 -34.02
C GLY A 592 -13.78 17.37 -34.12
N SER A 593 -12.82 17.18 -35.02
CA SER A 593 -12.07 15.93 -35.13
C SER A 593 -11.12 15.72 -33.94
N HIS A 594 -10.72 14.47 -33.70
CA HIS A 594 -9.70 14.08 -32.72
C HIS A 594 -9.98 14.40 -31.24
N LEU A 595 -11.23 14.72 -30.85
CA LEU A 595 -11.58 14.93 -29.43
C LEU A 595 -11.20 13.72 -28.57
N ASP A 596 -11.48 12.51 -29.06
CA ASP A 596 -11.26 11.25 -28.35
C ASP A 596 -9.81 10.74 -28.46
N SER A 597 -8.98 11.40 -29.27
CA SER A 597 -7.65 10.90 -29.65
C SER A 597 -6.56 11.99 -29.69
N ASP A 598 -6.80 13.14 -29.07
CA ASP A 598 -5.87 14.27 -29.01
C ASP A 598 -4.48 13.82 -28.56
N THR A 599 -3.46 14.16 -29.36
CA THR A 599 -2.13 13.54 -29.19
C THR A 599 -1.41 13.95 -27.90
N VAL A 600 -1.82 15.07 -27.29
CA VAL A 600 -1.23 15.58 -26.04
C VAL A 600 -2.13 15.37 -24.83
N PHE A 601 -3.24 14.62 -25.00
CA PHE A 601 -4.21 14.39 -23.94
C PHE A 601 -4.73 15.69 -23.31
N GLY A 602 -4.93 16.72 -24.13
CA GLY A 602 -5.34 18.05 -23.69
C GLY A 602 -6.86 18.25 -23.59
N VAL A 603 -7.64 17.35 -24.19
CA VAL A 603 -9.11 17.43 -24.22
C VAL A 603 -9.68 17.05 -22.85
N LYS A 604 -10.63 17.85 -22.38
CA LYS A 604 -11.39 17.62 -21.14
C LYS A 604 -12.85 17.90 -21.39
N ASP A 605 -13.73 17.04 -20.90
CA ASP A 605 -15.18 17.16 -21.13
C ASP A 605 -15.74 18.56 -20.84
N PRO A 606 -15.39 19.26 -19.73
CA PRO A 606 -15.93 20.59 -19.45
C PRO A 606 -15.41 21.70 -20.38
N LEU A 607 -14.39 21.42 -21.19
CA LEU A 607 -13.80 22.34 -22.16
C LEU A 607 -14.27 22.08 -23.59
N ILE A 608 -15.07 21.03 -23.82
CA ILE A 608 -15.74 20.78 -25.09
C ILE A 608 -17.01 21.64 -25.11
N VAL A 609 -17.10 22.57 -26.05
CA VAL A 609 -18.18 23.56 -26.11
C VAL A 609 -18.76 23.68 -27.51
N ASP A 610 -20.02 24.08 -27.58
CA ASP A 610 -20.72 24.25 -28.85
C ASP A 610 -20.33 25.56 -29.53
N PHE A 611 -19.79 25.45 -30.74
CA PHE A 611 -19.61 26.56 -31.66
C PHE A 611 -20.85 26.60 -32.54
N THR A 612 -21.89 27.31 -32.09
CA THR A 612 -23.24 27.15 -32.64
C THR A 612 -23.35 27.77 -34.03
N PRO A 613 -23.85 27.05 -35.06
CA PRO A 613 -24.16 27.62 -36.37
C PRO A 613 -25.17 28.77 -36.31
N GLN A 614 -24.93 29.83 -37.08
CA GLN A 614 -25.78 31.01 -37.18
C GLN A 614 -25.89 31.46 -38.64
N THR A 615 -27.02 32.09 -38.98
CA THR A 615 -27.25 32.74 -40.28
C THR A 615 -27.92 34.10 -40.06
N GLY A 616 -27.75 35.03 -40.99
CA GLY A 616 -28.32 36.37 -40.87
C GLY A 616 -27.41 37.36 -40.12
N PRO A 617 -27.95 38.49 -39.61
CA PRO A 617 -27.14 39.58 -39.07
C PRO A 617 -26.39 39.15 -37.82
N ALA A 618 -25.12 39.53 -37.75
CA ALA A 618 -24.28 39.27 -36.60
C ALA A 618 -24.50 40.29 -35.45
N PRO A 619 -24.01 40.02 -34.22
CA PRO A 619 -24.30 40.85 -33.05
C PRO A 619 -23.85 42.32 -33.15
N ASP A 620 -22.85 42.60 -33.98
CA ASP A 620 -22.34 43.95 -34.26
C ASP A 620 -23.03 44.62 -35.48
N GLY A 621 -24.03 43.96 -36.06
CA GLY A 621 -24.79 44.43 -37.22
C GLY A 621 -24.16 44.09 -38.58
N ARG A 622 -23.02 43.39 -38.63
CA ARG A 622 -22.46 42.89 -39.89
C ARG A 622 -23.44 41.93 -40.58
N VAL A 623 -23.56 42.07 -41.90
CA VAL A 623 -24.27 41.11 -42.74
C VAL A 623 -23.23 40.22 -43.40
N LEU A 624 -23.16 38.97 -42.96
CA LEU A 624 -22.25 37.97 -43.51
C LEU A 624 -22.97 37.17 -44.60
N GLU A 625 -22.28 36.96 -45.72
CA GLU A 625 -22.75 36.05 -46.76
C GLU A 625 -22.48 34.61 -46.32
N GLY A 626 -23.51 33.88 -45.90
CA GLY A 626 -23.40 32.48 -45.50
C GLY A 626 -23.56 32.23 -44.00
N GLU A 627 -23.04 31.09 -43.55
CA GLU A 627 -23.09 30.65 -42.15
C GLU A 627 -21.89 31.22 -41.37
N TRP A 628 -22.14 31.58 -40.11
CA TRP A 628 -21.09 31.94 -39.13
C TRP A 628 -21.30 31.16 -37.83
N ARG A 629 -20.32 31.18 -36.94
CA ARG A 629 -20.33 30.40 -35.68
C ARG A 629 -20.37 31.33 -34.47
N LEU A 630 -21.13 30.95 -33.44
CA LEU A 630 -21.20 31.65 -32.16
C LEU A 630 -20.55 30.80 -31.06
N LEU A 631 -19.55 31.34 -30.38
CA LEU A 631 -18.96 30.75 -29.18
C LEU A 631 -19.36 31.57 -27.95
N THR A 632 -20.07 30.94 -27.00
CA THR A 632 -20.35 31.51 -25.68
C THR A 632 -19.77 30.67 -24.56
N HIS A 633 -19.06 31.29 -23.60
CA HIS A 633 -18.51 30.58 -22.45
C HIS A 633 -18.32 31.51 -21.23
N VAL A 634 -18.37 30.94 -20.02
CA VAL A 634 -18.04 31.64 -18.78
C VAL A 634 -16.80 31.03 -18.13
N PHE A 635 -15.71 31.79 -18.12
CA PHE A 635 -14.48 31.43 -17.42
C PHE A 635 -14.58 31.78 -15.94
N ARG A 636 -14.28 30.82 -15.07
CA ARG A 636 -14.18 31.02 -13.62
C ARG A 636 -12.73 30.95 -13.18
N VAL A 637 -12.21 32.03 -12.61
CA VAL A 637 -10.80 32.17 -12.22
C VAL A 637 -10.67 32.16 -10.69
N ALA A 638 -9.77 31.35 -10.15
CA ALA A 638 -9.52 31.31 -8.71
C ALA A 638 -8.82 32.59 -8.21
N PRO A 639 -9.15 33.06 -7.00
CA PRO A 639 -8.33 34.06 -6.30
C PRO A 639 -6.93 33.49 -6.01
N LEU A 640 -5.94 34.38 -5.86
CA LEU A 640 -4.64 34.00 -5.28
C LEU A 640 -4.91 33.54 -3.85
N ALA A 641 -4.46 32.33 -3.50
CA ALA A 641 -4.46 31.89 -2.10
C ALA A 641 -3.40 32.70 -1.33
N ASP A 642 -3.74 33.11 -0.10
CA ASP A 642 -2.80 33.72 0.85
C ASP A 642 -1.66 32.76 1.24
#